data_AF-A0A8S7BXV6-F1
#
_entry.id   AF-A0A8S7BXV6-F1
#
_cell.length_a   1.000
_cell.length_b   1.000
_cell.length_c   1.000
_cell.angle_alpha   90.00
_cell.angle_beta   90.00
_cell.angle_gamma   90.00
#
_symmetry.space_group_name_H-M   'P 1'
#
loop_
_entity.id
_entity.type
_entity.pdbx_description
1 polymer ?
#
loop_
_entity_poly.entity_id
_entity_poly.type
_entity_poly.pdbx_seq_one_letter_code
_entity_poly.pdbx_strand_id
1 'polypeptide(L)'
;GETAERWRYDERGWLTDISHISEGHRVTVHYGYDEKGRLTGERQTVHHPQTEALLWQHETRHAYNAQGLANRCIPDSLPAVEWLTYGSGWLSGMKLGDTPLVEYTRDRLHRETLRSFGRYELTTAYTPAGQLQSQHLNSLLSDRDYTWNDNGELIRISSPRQTRSYSYSTTGRLTGVHTTAANLDIRIPYATDPAGNRLPDPELHPDSTLSMWPDNRIARDAHYLYRYDRHGRLTKKTDLIPEGVIRTDDERTHRYHYDSQHRLVHYTRTQYAEPLVESRYLYDPLGRRVAKRVWRRERDLTGWMSLSRKPQVTWYGWDGDRLTTIQNDRSRIQTIYQPGSFTPLIRVETATGELARTQRRSLADALQQSGGEDGGSVVFPPVLVQMLDRLESEILADRVSEESRRWLASCGLTVEQMQNQMDPVYTPARKIHLYHCDHRGLPLALISTEGATAWCAEYDEWGNLLNEENPHQLQQLIRLPGQQYDEESGLYYNRHRYYDPLQGRYITQDPIGLKGGWNFYQYPLNPISNIDPLGLETLKCIKPLHSMGGTGERSGPDIWGNPFYHQYLCVPDGKGDYTCGGQDQRGESKGDGLWGPGKASNDTKEAAGRCDLVETDNSCVENCLKGKFKEVRPRYSVLPDIFTPINLGLFKNCQDWSNDSLETCKMKCSGNNIGRLIRFVFTGVM
;
A
#
# COMPACT_ATOMS: atom_id res chain seq x y z
N GLY A 1 18.77 16.93 27.14
CA GLY A 1 18.76 15.72 26.29
C GLY A 1 18.55 16.15 24.85
N GLU A 2 19.07 15.41 23.88
CA GLU A 2 18.75 15.64 22.47
C GLU A 2 17.24 15.54 22.25
N THR A 3 16.68 16.43 21.41
CA THR A 3 15.26 16.43 21.09
C THR A 3 14.92 15.16 20.32
N ALA A 4 14.14 14.27 20.95
CA ALA A 4 13.80 12.95 20.39
C ALA A 4 12.94 13.06 19.12
N GLU A 5 12.00 14.01 19.10
CA GLU A 5 11.12 14.29 17.95
C GLU A 5 10.92 15.80 17.78
N ARG A 6 10.81 16.25 16.53
CA ARG A 6 10.53 17.65 16.20
C ARG A 6 9.52 17.72 15.07
N TRP A 7 8.50 18.54 15.26
CA TRP A 7 7.44 18.84 14.31
C TRP A 7 7.50 20.33 13.97
N ARG A 8 7.34 20.67 12.69
CA ARG A 8 7.29 22.07 12.23
C ARG A 8 6.13 22.27 11.28
N TYR A 9 5.52 23.44 11.39
CA TYR A 9 4.39 23.86 10.58
C TYR A 9 4.69 25.21 9.95
N ASP A 10 4.10 25.48 8.80
CA ASP A 10 4.12 26.81 8.19
C ASP A 10 3.09 27.75 8.85
N GLU A 11 3.05 29.00 8.40
CA GLU A 11 2.11 30.02 8.90
C GLU A 11 0.63 29.66 8.63
N ARG A 12 0.35 28.73 7.72
CA ARG A 12 -0.98 28.22 7.40
C ARG A 12 -1.36 27.00 8.26
N GLY A 13 -0.44 26.50 9.08
CA GLY A 13 -0.61 25.34 9.94
C GLY A 13 -0.40 24.00 9.24
N TRP A 14 0.19 23.98 8.04
CA TRP A 14 0.54 22.75 7.34
C TRP A 14 1.89 22.20 7.81
N LEU A 15 1.96 20.89 8.01
CA LEU A 15 3.17 20.22 8.51
C LEU A 15 4.29 20.29 7.46
N THR A 16 5.36 21.04 7.69
CA THR A 16 6.46 21.20 6.73
C THR A 16 7.59 20.20 6.92
N ASP A 17 7.88 19.84 8.18
CA ASP A 17 8.85 18.81 8.49
C ASP A 17 8.56 18.11 9.81
N ILE A 18 8.89 16.82 9.85
CA ILE A 18 8.92 16.00 11.04
C ILE A 18 10.23 15.23 11.09
N SER A 19 10.92 15.24 12.23
CA SER A 19 12.19 14.52 12.42
C SER A 19 12.25 13.81 13.75
N HIS A 20 13.01 12.71 13.80
CA HIS A 20 13.31 11.97 15.02
C HIS A 20 14.67 11.27 14.94
N ILE A 21 15.09 10.63 16.04
CA ILE A 21 16.30 9.81 16.09
C ILE A 21 15.92 8.32 16.00
N SER A 22 16.34 7.65 14.92
CA SER A 22 16.15 6.22 14.69
C SER A 22 17.49 5.49 14.69
N GLU A 23 17.74 4.60 15.65
CA GLU A 23 19.03 3.89 15.81
C GLU A 23 20.25 4.86 15.73
N GLY A 24 20.13 6.02 16.39
CA GLY A 24 21.13 7.10 16.39
C GLY A 24 21.10 8.03 15.17
N HIS A 25 20.40 7.69 14.08
CA HIS A 25 20.37 8.49 12.87
C HIS A 25 19.23 9.51 12.92
N ARG A 26 19.51 10.76 12.54
CA ARG A 26 18.45 11.75 12.34
C ARG A 26 17.74 11.45 11.04
N VAL A 27 16.46 11.10 11.13
CA VAL A 27 15.57 10.86 9.99
C VAL A 27 14.53 11.96 9.94
N THR A 28 14.37 12.59 8.78
CA THR A 28 13.43 13.70 8.59
C THR A 28 12.55 13.43 7.37
N VAL A 29 11.27 13.80 7.46
CA VAL A 29 10.35 13.86 6.33
C VAL A 29 9.94 15.32 6.17
N HIS A 30 10.06 15.83 4.95
CA HIS A 30 9.68 17.17 4.56
C HIS A 30 8.48 17.11 3.60
N TYR A 31 7.58 18.08 3.73
CA TYR A 31 6.41 18.20 2.87
C TYR A 31 6.38 19.56 2.19
N GLY A 32 5.97 19.56 0.93
CA GLY A 32 5.63 20.74 0.16
C GLY A 32 4.13 20.79 -0.10
N TYR A 33 3.56 22.00 -0.11
CA TYR A 33 2.15 22.23 -0.45
C TYR A 33 2.01 23.32 -1.50
N ASP A 34 0.93 23.27 -2.27
CA ASP A 34 0.51 24.39 -3.10
C ASP A 34 -0.36 25.38 -2.32
N GLU A 35 -0.75 26.48 -2.96
CA GLU A 35 -1.58 27.51 -2.34
C GLU A 35 -2.96 27.02 -1.87
N LYS A 36 -3.41 25.86 -2.36
CA LYS A 36 -4.69 25.21 -1.99
C LYS A 36 -4.51 24.15 -0.90
N GLY A 37 -3.30 23.93 -0.40
CA GLY A 37 -3.00 22.93 0.64
C GLY A 37 -2.88 21.51 0.12
N ARG A 38 -2.73 21.33 -1.19
CA ARG A 38 -2.48 20.01 -1.78
C ARG A 38 -1.00 19.70 -1.72
N LEU A 39 -0.67 18.44 -1.43
CA LEU A 39 0.71 17.99 -1.29
C LEU A 39 1.45 18.05 -2.64
N THR A 40 2.45 18.91 -2.77
CA THR A 40 3.28 19.04 -3.99
C THR A 40 4.55 18.23 -3.93
N GLY A 41 4.95 17.74 -2.76
CA GLY A 41 6.05 16.80 -2.66
C GLY A 41 6.30 16.29 -1.26
N GLU A 42 6.99 15.17 -1.21
CA GLU A 42 7.48 14.52 -0.01
C GLU A 42 8.96 14.19 -0.18
N ARG A 43 9.79 14.57 0.79
CA ARG A 43 11.23 14.28 0.80
C ARG A 43 11.66 13.64 2.11
N GLN A 44 12.29 12.48 2.04
CA GLN A 44 12.90 11.84 3.22
C GLN A 44 14.42 12.04 3.20
N THR A 45 15.01 12.28 4.37
CA THR A 45 16.47 12.38 4.55
C THR A 45 16.93 11.56 5.74
N VAL A 46 18.13 10.99 5.63
CA VAL A 46 18.81 10.26 6.72
C VAL A 46 20.21 10.82 6.88
N HIS A 47 20.55 11.23 8.10
CA HIS A 47 21.83 11.86 8.43
C HIS A 47 22.67 10.99 9.37
N HIS A 48 23.98 11.12 9.25
CA HIS A 48 24.96 10.40 10.07
C HIS A 48 24.87 10.85 11.55
N PRO A 49 24.89 9.92 12.52
CA PRO A 49 24.68 10.21 13.94
C PRO A 49 25.60 11.28 14.51
N GLN A 50 26.91 11.24 14.18
CA GLN A 50 27.91 12.09 14.83
C GLN A 50 28.31 13.31 14.01
N THR A 51 28.17 13.26 12.69
CA THR A 51 28.70 14.28 11.78
C THR A 51 27.61 15.10 11.11
N GLU A 52 26.34 14.68 11.27
CA GLU A 52 25.16 15.24 10.59
C GLU A 52 25.24 15.22 9.06
N ALA A 53 26.21 14.52 8.48
CA ALA A 53 26.35 14.38 7.03
C ALA A 53 25.15 13.62 6.44
N LEU A 54 24.60 14.11 5.33
CA LEU A 54 23.53 13.44 4.61
C LEU A 54 24.03 12.09 4.08
N LEU A 55 23.42 10.99 4.54
CA LEU A 55 23.73 9.62 4.09
C LEU A 55 22.85 9.21 2.92
N TRP A 56 21.59 9.63 2.94
CA TRP A 56 20.62 9.25 1.92
C TRP A 56 19.45 10.24 1.87
N GLN A 57 18.89 10.43 0.68
CA GLN A 57 17.66 11.18 0.45
C GLN A 57 16.79 10.51 -0.61
N HIS A 58 15.49 10.72 -0.50
CA HIS A 58 14.51 10.43 -1.54
C HIS A 58 13.50 11.56 -1.64
N GLU A 59 13.09 11.91 -2.85
CA GLU A 59 12.03 12.88 -3.09
C GLU A 59 11.05 12.38 -4.14
N THR A 60 9.76 12.59 -3.86
CA THR A 60 8.69 12.44 -4.84
C THR A 60 7.90 13.74 -4.88
N ARG A 61 7.72 14.32 -6.07
CA ARG A 61 6.90 15.52 -6.28
C ARG A 61 5.61 15.18 -7.03
N HIS A 62 4.57 15.95 -6.77
CA HIS A 62 3.24 15.76 -7.35
C HIS A 62 2.81 17.04 -8.08
N ALA A 63 2.20 16.85 -9.25
CA ALA A 63 1.56 17.91 -9.99
C ALA A 63 0.11 17.54 -10.28
N TYR A 64 -0.73 18.57 -10.27
CA TYR A 64 -2.17 18.45 -10.39
C TYR A 64 -2.63 19.10 -11.70
N ASN A 65 -3.58 18.46 -12.38
CA ASN A 65 -4.21 19.07 -13.55
C ASN A 65 -5.21 20.17 -13.14
N ALA A 66 -5.81 20.82 -14.15
CA ALA A 66 -6.78 21.91 -13.94
C ALA A 66 -8.00 21.48 -13.10
N GLN A 67 -8.41 20.21 -13.18
CA GLN A 67 -9.49 19.60 -12.41
C GLN A 67 -9.06 19.21 -10.98
N GLY A 68 -7.77 19.32 -10.67
CA GLY A 68 -7.20 19.01 -9.37
C GLY A 68 -6.88 17.53 -9.12
N LEU A 69 -6.87 16.71 -10.17
CA LEU A 69 -6.43 15.32 -10.09
C LEU A 69 -4.89 15.26 -10.07
N ALA A 70 -4.33 14.46 -9.15
CA ALA A 70 -2.91 14.15 -9.09
C ALA A 70 -2.54 13.18 -10.23
N ASN A 71 -2.50 13.70 -11.46
CA ASN A 71 -2.25 12.90 -12.65
C ASN A 71 -0.75 12.78 -12.98
N ARG A 72 0.13 13.52 -12.29
CA ARG A 72 1.57 13.51 -12.56
C ARG A 72 2.37 13.39 -11.28
N CYS A 73 3.21 12.36 -11.21
CA CYS A 73 4.18 12.10 -10.16
C CYS A 73 5.59 12.24 -10.74
N ILE A 74 6.51 12.83 -9.99
CA ILE A 74 7.89 13.09 -10.41
C ILE A 74 8.80 12.51 -9.32
N PRO A 75 9.12 11.20 -9.40
CA PRO A 75 10.10 10.59 -8.52
C PRO A 75 11.50 11.11 -8.84
N ASP A 76 12.34 11.23 -7.83
CA ASP A 76 13.77 11.46 -8.01
C ASP A 76 14.44 10.37 -8.88
N SER A 77 15.43 10.78 -9.68
CA SER A 77 16.19 9.89 -10.59
C SER A 77 15.38 9.17 -11.68
N LEU A 78 14.07 9.46 -11.79
CA LEU A 78 13.17 8.90 -12.81
C LEU A 78 12.48 10.02 -13.60
N PRO A 79 12.17 9.82 -14.90
CA PRO A 79 11.29 10.73 -15.62
C PRO A 79 9.91 10.81 -14.95
N ALA A 80 9.17 11.88 -15.23
CA ALA A 80 7.83 12.05 -14.69
C ALA A 80 6.91 10.90 -15.11
N VAL A 81 6.17 10.35 -14.16
CA VAL A 81 5.09 9.40 -14.37
C VAL A 81 3.81 10.20 -14.59
N GLU A 82 3.21 10.08 -15.77
CA GLU A 82 1.96 10.76 -16.09
C GLU A 82 0.87 9.76 -16.43
N TRP A 83 -0.27 9.89 -15.75
CA TRP A 83 -1.47 9.12 -15.97
C TRP A 83 -2.36 9.85 -16.95
N LEU A 84 -2.65 9.20 -18.07
CA LEU A 84 -3.53 9.70 -19.10
C LEU A 84 -4.97 9.34 -18.72
N THR A 85 -5.84 10.35 -18.71
CA THR A 85 -7.24 10.19 -18.30
C THR A 85 -8.20 10.76 -19.33
N TYR A 86 -9.40 10.20 -19.39
CA TYR A 86 -10.52 10.75 -20.15
C TYR A 86 -11.77 10.94 -19.27
N GLY A 87 -12.70 11.78 -19.72
CA GLY A 87 -13.95 12.06 -19.01
C GLY A 87 -13.72 12.55 -17.58
N SER A 88 -14.35 11.90 -16.60
CA SER A 88 -14.29 12.23 -15.17
C SER A 88 -13.06 11.68 -14.45
N GLY A 89 -11.98 11.34 -15.16
CA GLY A 89 -10.73 10.83 -14.58
C GLY A 89 -10.46 9.34 -14.81
N TRP A 90 -11.13 8.70 -15.77
CA TRP A 90 -10.90 7.30 -16.12
C TRP A 90 -9.55 7.13 -16.82
N LEU A 91 -8.76 6.13 -16.40
CA LEU A 91 -7.44 5.87 -16.98
C LEU A 91 -7.54 5.36 -18.42
N SER A 92 -6.87 6.03 -19.35
CA SER A 92 -6.60 5.54 -20.71
C SER A 92 -5.18 4.99 -20.87
N GLY A 93 -4.23 5.41 -20.05
CA GLY A 93 -2.86 4.91 -20.14
C GLY A 93 -1.91 5.56 -19.15
N MET A 94 -0.64 5.22 -19.29
CA MET A 94 0.46 5.77 -18.50
C MET A 94 1.70 5.94 -19.40
N LYS A 95 2.38 7.08 -19.21
CA LYS A 95 3.68 7.36 -19.84
C LYS A 95 4.75 7.66 -18.80
N LEU A 96 5.98 7.32 -19.14
CA LEU A 96 7.19 7.61 -18.39
C LEU A 96 8.02 8.63 -19.17
N GLY A 97 8.08 9.86 -18.68
CA GLY A 97 8.52 11.00 -19.47
C GLY A 97 7.59 11.19 -20.66
N ASP A 98 8.15 11.21 -21.86
CA ASP A 98 7.39 11.32 -23.11
C ASP A 98 7.12 9.97 -23.77
N THR A 99 7.48 8.85 -23.13
CA THR A 99 7.30 7.50 -23.67
C THR A 99 6.04 6.85 -23.09
N PRO A 100 4.98 6.61 -23.89
CA PRO A 100 3.86 5.78 -23.48
C PRO A 100 4.33 4.36 -23.17
N LEU A 101 3.91 3.80 -22.04
CA LEU A 101 4.28 2.45 -21.63
C LEU A 101 3.06 1.52 -21.52
N VAL A 102 1.97 2.01 -20.95
CA VAL A 102 0.77 1.19 -20.69
C VAL A 102 -0.45 1.86 -21.30
N GLU A 103 -1.28 1.09 -21.98
CA GLU A 103 -2.57 1.54 -22.50
C GLU A 103 -3.70 0.66 -21.96
N TYR A 104 -4.87 1.26 -21.78
CA TYR A 104 -6.06 0.59 -21.29
C TYR A 104 -7.23 0.76 -22.26
N THR A 105 -7.78 -0.35 -22.72
CA THR A 105 -9.14 -0.38 -23.30
C THR A 105 -10.13 -0.69 -22.21
N ARG A 106 -11.28 -0.02 -22.26
CA ARG A 106 -12.34 -0.16 -21.25
C ARG A 106 -13.68 -0.38 -21.91
N ASP A 107 -14.56 -1.08 -21.19
CA ASP A 107 -15.96 -1.24 -21.60
C ASP A 107 -16.81 0.02 -21.31
N ARG A 108 -18.10 -0.04 -21.65
CA ARG A 108 -19.08 1.02 -21.37
C ARG A 108 -19.32 1.31 -19.88
N LEU A 109 -18.85 0.43 -18.98
CA LEU A 109 -18.88 0.64 -17.53
C LEU A 109 -17.51 1.11 -17.01
N HIS A 110 -16.62 1.50 -17.91
CA HIS A 110 -15.25 1.94 -17.64
C HIS A 110 -14.38 0.89 -16.92
N ARG A 111 -14.70 -0.39 -17.03
CA ARG A 111 -13.87 -1.50 -16.51
C ARG A 111 -12.81 -1.84 -17.52
N GLU A 112 -11.61 -2.20 -17.05
CA GLU A 112 -10.48 -2.60 -17.91
C GLU A 112 -10.81 -3.91 -18.62
N THR A 113 -10.81 -3.90 -19.95
CA THR A 113 -11.02 -5.09 -20.80
C THR A 113 -9.78 -5.50 -21.56
N LEU A 114 -8.86 -4.57 -21.82
CA LEU A 114 -7.55 -4.86 -22.39
C LEU A 114 -6.52 -3.96 -21.73
N ARG A 115 -5.35 -4.51 -21.43
CA ARG A 115 -4.14 -3.77 -21.12
C ARG A 115 -3.02 -4.18 -22.05
N SER A 116 -2.33 -3.19 -22.61
CA SER A 116 -1.14 -3.42 -23.44
C SER A 116 0.12 -2.82 -22.79
N PHE A 117 1.26 -3.46 -23.02
CA PHE A 117 2.60 -3.00 -22.67
C PHE A 117 3.63 -3.58 -23.65
N GLY A 118 4.06 -2.81 -24.65
CA GLY A 118 4.90 -3.35 -25.73
C GLY A 118 4.19 -4.51 -26.44
N ARG A 119 4.78 -5.71 -26.38
CA ARG A 119 4.15 -6.94 -26.92
C ARG A 119 3.27 -7.69 -25.92
N TYR A 120 3.16 -7.25 -24.69
CA TYR A 120 2.26 -7.84 -23.70
C TYR A 120 0.84 -7.35 -23.92
N GLU A 121 -0.12 -8.27 -23.94
CA GLU A 121 -1.55 -7.95 -23.93
C GLU A 121 -2.27 -8.84 -22.92
N LEU A 122 -3.10 -8.22 -22.08
CA LEU A 122 -3.97 -8.89 -21.11
C LEU A 122 -5.42 -8.53 -21.39
N THR A 123 -6.19 -9.50 -21.85
CA THR A 123 -7.64 -9.39 -22.00
C THR A 123 -8.32 -9.80 -20.70
N THR A 124 -9.23 -8.96 -20.22
CA THR A 124 -10.01 -9.21 -19.00
C THR A 124 -11.50 -9.27 -19.31
N ALA A 125 -12.14 -10.35 -18.89
CA ALA A 125 -13.59 -10.52 -19.01
C ALA A 125 -14.26 -10.52 -17.63
N TYR A 126 -15.52 -10.11 -17.60
CA TYR A 126 -16.33 -10.05 -16.38
C TYR A 126 -17.67 -10.76 -16.59
N THR A 127 -18.18 -11.36 -15.53
CA THR A 127 -19.54 -11.91 -15.50
C THR A 127 -20.58 -10.77 -15.63
N PRO A 128 -21.85 -11.08 -15.94
CA PRO A 128 -22.93 -10.09 -15.91
C PRO A 128 -23.09 -9.41 -14.56
N ALA A 129 -22.77 -10.10 -13.46
CA ALA A 129 -22.75 -9.54 -12.11
C ALA A 129 -21.53 -8.65 -11.81
N GLY A 130 -20.58 -8.56 -12.75
CA GLY A 130 -19.38 -7.72 -12.65
C GLY A 130 -18.19 -8.37 -11.95
N GLN A 131 -18.26 -9.66 -11.65
CA GLN A 131 -17.12 -10.41 -11.09
C GLN A 131 -16.09 -10.71 -12.18
N LEU A 132 -14.82 -10.75 -11.80
CA LEU A 132 -13.73 -11.14 -12.70
C LEU A 132 -13.98 -12.56 -13.21
N GLN A 133 -14.08 -12.75 -14.52
CA GLN A 133 -14.36 -14.06 -15.13
C GLN A 133 -13.09 -14.69 -15.68
N SER A 134 -12.29 -13.92 -16.41
CA SER A 134 -11.04 -14.40 -16.95
C SER A 134 -10.01 -13.28 -17.14
N GLN A 135 -8.75 -13.70 -17.14
CA GLN A 135 -7.58 -12.91 -17.44
C GLN A 135 -6.70 -13.73 -18.38
N HIS A 136 -6.74 -13.40 -19.67
CA HIS A 136 -6.05 -14.14 -20.71
C HIS A 136 -4.97 -13.28 -21.35
N LEU A 137 -3.78 -13.85 -21.47
CA LEU A 137 -2.65 -13.22 -22.12
C LEU A 137 -2.60 -13.64 -23.59
N ASN A 138 -1.92 -12.83 -24.40
CA ASN A 138 -1.56 -13.24 -25.76
C ASN A 138 -0.54 -14.41 -25.79
N SER A 139 0.05 -14.76 -24.64
CA SER A 139 0.77 -16.01 -24.40
C SER A 139 -0.01 -16.85 -23.38
N LEU A 140 -0.54 -18.00 -23.82
CA LEU A 140 -1.45 -18.83 -23.00
C LEU A 140 -0.89 -19.27 -21.65
N LEU A 141 0.41 -19.18 -21.39
CA LEU A 141 1.09 -19.78 -20.23
C LEU A 141 0.60 -19.29 -18.86
N SER A 142 0.02 -18.09 -18.77
CA SER A 142 -0.45 -17.52 -17.49
C SER A 142 -1.93 -17.14 -17.50
N ASP A 143 -2.71 -17.73 -18.41
CA ASP A 143 -4.15 -17.55 -18.45
C ASP A 143 -4.81 -18.01 -17.15
N ARG A 144 -5.83 -17.26 -16.71
CA ARG A 144 -6.58 -17.56 -15.50
C ARG A 144 -8.07 -17.39 -15.73
N ASP A 145 -8.82 -18.44 -15.38
CA ASP A 145 -10.27 -18.44 -15.32
C ASP A 145 -10.75 -18.53 -13.88
N TYR A 146 -11.73 -17.69 -13.53
CA TYR A 146 -12.25 -17.53 -12.18
C TYR A 146 -13.69 -18.04 -12.14
N THR A 147 -13.98 -18.96 -11.22
CA THR A 147 -15.33 -19.48 -11.00
C THR A 147 -15.84 -19.05 -9.63
N TRP A 148 -17.04 -18.49 -9.61
CA TRP A 148 -17.70 -17.99 -8.41
C TRP A 148 -18.94 -18.83 -8.11
N ASN A 149 -19.29 -18.99 -6.84
CA ASN A 149 -20.59 -19.55 -6.47
C ASN A 149 -21.67 -18.45 -6.38
N ASP A 150 -22.91 -18.85 -6.14
CA ASP A 150 -24.05 -17.93 -6.02
C ASP A 150 -23.93 -16.98 -4.81
N ASN A 151 -23.14 -17.36 -3.80
CA ASN A 151 -22.81 -16.52 -2.64
C ASN A 151 -21.76 -15.43 -2.95
N GLY A 152 -21.20 -15.44 -4.17
CA GLY A 152 -20.15 -14.52 -4.59
C GLY A 152 -18.75 -14.89 -4.09
N GLU A 153 -18.54 -16.11 -3.61
CA GLU A 153 -17.23 -16.61 -3.18
C GLU A 153 -16.46 -17.19 -4.36
N LEU A 154 -15.14 -16.95 -4.40
CA LEU A 154 -14.26 -17.48 -5.43
C LEU A 154 -13.96 -18.96 -5.16
N ILE A 155 -14.64 -19.87 -5.86
CA ILE A 155 -14.53 -21.31 -5.59
C ILE A 155 -13.47 -22.01 -6.43
N ARG A 156 -13.01 -21.40 -7.52
CA ARG A 156 -11.99 -22.02 -8.39
C ARG A 156 -11.19 -20.98 -9.19
N ILE A 157 -9.89 -21.21 -9.30
CA ILE A 157 -9.02 -20.59 -10.29
C ILE A 157 -8.41 -21.70 -11.15
N SER A 158 -8.65 -21.65 -12.46
CA SER A 158 -8.03 -22.55 -13.43
C SER A 158 -6.94 -21.82 -14.20
N SER A 159 -5.76 -22.41 -14.30
CA SER A 159 -4.69 -22.01 -15.21
C SER A 159 -4.31 -23.20 -16.11
N PRO A 160 -3.56 -22.97 -17.20
CA PRO A 160 -3.12 -24.06 -18.08
C PRO A 160 -2.28 -25.13 -17.37
N ARG A 161 -1.61 -24.77 -16.27
CA ARG A 161 -0.72 -25.67 -15.52
C ARG A 161 -1.41 -26.36 -14.36
N GLN A 162 -2.34 -25.68 -13.70
CA GLN A 162 -2.98 -26.18 -12.48
C GLN A 162 -4.36 -25.57 -12.26
N THR A 163 -5.24 -26.30 -11.60
CA THR A 163 -6.52 -25.81 -11.10
C THR A 163 -6.51 -25.84 -9.58
N ARG A 164 -6.92 -24.74 -8.96
CA ARG A 164 -7.10 -24.63 -7.51
C ARG A 164 -8.57 -24.41 -7.19
N SER A 165 -9.13 -25.28 -6.36
CA SER A 165 -10.51 -25.20 -5.89
C SER A 165 -10.53 -24.92 -4.39
N TYR A 166 -11.40 -24.01 -3.96
CA TYR A 166 -11.42 -23.48 -2.60
C TYR A 166 -12.68 -23.91 -1.86
N SER A 167 -12.52 -24.23 -0.59
CA SER A 167 -13.62 -24.53 0.33
C SER A 167 -13.71 -23.46 1.41
N TYR A 168 -14.93 -23.15 1.82
CA TYR A 168 -15.22 -22.12 2.80
C TYR A 168 -16.08 -22.66 3.95
N SER A 169 -15.95 -22.03 5.12
CA SER A 169 -16.93 -22.16 6.20
C SER A 169 -18.19 -21.35 5.91
N THR A 170 -19.26 -21.58 6.66
CA THR A 170 -20.49 -20.76 6.60
C THR A 170 -20.26 -19.28 6.91
N THR A 171 -19.13 -18.93 7.52
CA THR A 171 -18.72 -17.55 7.82
C THR A 171 -17.82 -16.94 6.75
N GLY A 172 -17.56 -17.64 5.65
CA GLY A 172 -16.71 -17.17 4.53
C GLY A 172 -15.20 -17.29 4.76
N ARG A 173 -14.77 -17.98 5.85
CA ARG A 173 -13.34 -18.31 6.08
C ARG A 173 -12.88 -19.40 5.13
N LEU A 174 -11.68 -19.27 4.57
CA LEU A 174 -11.06 -20.31 3.76
C LEU A 174 -10.73 -21.53 4.64
N THR A 175 -11.30 -22.70 4.33
CA THR A 175 -11.13 -23.94 5.10
C THR A 175 -10.27 -24.98 4.40
N GLY A 176 -9.94 -24.77 3.13
CA GLY A 176 -8.99 -25.62 2.42
C GLY A 176 -8.86 -25.29 0.95
N VAL A 177 -7.80 -25.83 0.35
CA VAL A 177 -7.54 -25.78 -1.08
C VAL A 177 -7.36 -27.19 -1.62
N HIS A 178 -7.90 -27.43 -2.81
CA HIS A 178 -7.70 -28.65 -3.58
C HIS A 178 -7.03 -28.28 -4.90
N THR A 179 -5.78 -28.71 -5.07
CA THR A 179 -4.95 -28.39 -6.23
C THR A 179 -4.81 -29.61 -7.11
N THR A 180 -5.18 -29.46 -8.39
CA THR A 180 -5.07 -30.51 -9.41
C THR A 180 -4.22 -30.04 -10.59
N ALA A 181 -3.31 -30.89 -11.05
CA ALA A 181 -2.52 -30.73 -12.27
C ALA A 181 -2.24 -32.12 -12.88
N ALA A 182 -1.57 -32.18 -14.03
CA ALA A 182 -1.35 -33.44 -14.75
C ALA A 182 -0.76 -34.59 -13.90
N ASN A 183 0.11 -34.27 -12.93
CA ASN A 183 0.74 -35.22 -12.01
C ASN A 183 0.60 -34.80 -10.53
N LEU A 184 -0.42 -33.99 -10.20
CA LEU A 184 -0.61 -33.45 -8.85
C LEU A 184 -2.08 -33.53 -8.48
N ASP A 185 -2.37 -34.13 -7.33
CA ASP A 185 -3.70 -34.09 -6.72
C ASP A 185 -3.51 -33.99 -5.19
N ILE A 186 -3.57 -32.77 -4.67
CA ILE A 186 -3.29 -32.48 -3.26
C ILE A 186 -4.42 -31.66 -2.66
N ARG A 187 -4.86 -32.06 -1.47
CA ARG A 187 -5.81 -31.31 -0.65
C ARG A 187 -5.11 -30.82 0.61
N ILE A 188 -5.17 -29.52 0.85
CA ILE A 188 -4.58 -28.89 2.04
C ILE A 188 -5.73 -28.30 2.86
N PRO A 189 -6.04 -28.85 4.04
CA PRO A 189 -7.01 -28.27 4.96
C PRO A 189 -6.41 -27.07 5.71
N TYR A 190 -7.23 -26.05 5.95
CA TYR A 190 -6.89 -24.90 6.78
C TYR A 190 -7.74 -24.90 8.06
N ALA A 191 -7.28 -25.66 9.05
CA ALA A 191 -7.91 -25.69 10.36
C ALA A 191 -7.63 -24.38 11.12
N THR A 192 -8.68 -23.72 11.59
CA THR A 192 -8.57 -22.54 12.46
C THR A 192 -9.45 -22.70 13.69
N ASP A 193 -9.01 -22.11 14.80
CA ASP A 193 -9.85 -22.01 16.00
C ASP A 193 -10.97 -20.95 15.83
N PRO A 194 -11.91 -20.80 16.78
CA PRO A 194 -12.99 -19.82 16.67
C PRO A 194 -12.50 -18.38 16.44
N ALA A 195 -11.33 -18.02 16.97
CA ALA A 195 -10.71 -16.70 16.79
C ALA A 195 -9.95 -16.56 15.46
N GLY A 196 -9.84 -17.62 14.67
CA GLY A 196 -9.17 -17.61 13.36
C GLY A 196 -7.66 -17.87 13.43
N ASN A 197 -7.14 -18.33 14.57
CA ASN A 197 -5.75 -18.75 14.66
C ASN A 197 -5.59 -20.12 13.98
N ARG A 198 -4.54 -20.30 13.16
CA ARG A 198 -4.25 -21.62 12.57
C ARG A 198 -3.96 -22.66 13.64
N LEU A 199 -4.54 -23.83 13.49
CA LEU A 199 -4.27 -25.00 14.33
C LEU A 199 -3.21 -25.88 13.67
N PRO A 200 -2.49 -26.72 14.45
CA PRO A 200 -1.57 -27.71 13.89
C PRO A 200 -2.29 -28.59 12.86
N ASP A 201 -1.57 -28.95 11.80
CA ASP A 201 -2.10 -29.84 10.77
C ASP A 201 -2.50 -31.19 11.39
N PRO A 202 -3.77 -31.62 11.29
CA PRO A 202 -4.22 -32.89 11.84
C PRO A 202 -3.50 -34.10 11.22
N GLU A 203 -2.97 -34.01 10.00
CA GLU A 203 -2.24 -35.11 9.36
C GLU A 203 -0.83 -35.28 9.93
N LEU A 204 -0.17 -34.16 10.27
CA LEU A 204 1.17 -34.17 10.90
C LEU A 204 1.11 -34.35 12.42
N HIS A 205 0.00 -33.94 13.03
CA HIS A 205 -0.21 -33.99 14.47
C HIS A 205 -1.59 -34.56 14.83
N PRO A 206 -1.88 -35.83 14.49
CA PRO A 206 -3.19 -36.45 14.71
C PRO A 206 -3.55 -36.55 16.20
N ASP A 207 -2.55 -36.60 17.08
CA ASP A 207 -2.72 -36.65 18.54
C ASP A 207 -2.90 -35.26 19.18
N SER A 208 -2.88 -34.18 18.38
CA SER A 208 -3.04 -32.83 18.91
C SER A 208 -4.47 -32.60 19.42
N THR A 209 -4.62 -32.48 20.74
CA THR A 209 -5.89 -32.11 21.38
C THR A 209 -6.12 -30.58 21.42
N LEU A 210 -5.27 -29.80 20.75
CA LEU A 210 -5.32 -28.34 20.78
C LEU A 210 -6.49 -27.82 19.94
N SER A 211 -7.48 -27.21 20.60
CA SER A 211 -8.65 -26.62 19.95
C SER A 211 -8.61 -25.09 19.84
N MET A 212 -7.76 -24.42 20.60
CA MET A 212 -7.59 -22.97 20.57
C MET A 212 -6.22 -22.52 21.11
N TRP A 213 -5.78 -21.34 20.71
CA TRP A 213 -4.58 -20.69 21.26
C TRP A 213 -4.94 -19.64 22.32
N PRO A 214 -4.39 -19.74 23.56
CA PRO A 214 -4.53 -18.68 24.56
C PRO A 214 -4.02 -17.33 24.04
N ASP A 215 -4.76 -16.25 24.33
CA ASP A 215 -4.44 -14.86 23.95
C ASP A 215 -4.16 -14.65 22.45
N ASN A 216 -4.67 -15.55 21.58
CA ASN A 216 -4.38 -15.59 20.15
C ASN A 216 -2.90 -15.76 19.79
N ARG A 217 -2.07 -16.29 20.69
CA ARG A 217 -0.62 -16.46 20.51
C ARG A 217 -0.28 -17.90 20.13
N ILE A 218 0.12 -18.11 18.87
CA ILE A 218 0.58 -19.41 18.40
C ILE A 218 1.94 -19.71 19.03
N ALA A 219 2.00 -20.70 19.93
CA ALA A 219 3.24 -21.04 20.63
C ALA A 219 4.11 -22.06 19.89
N ARG A 220 3.55 -22.81 18.93
CA ARG A 220 4.25 -23.78 18.09
C ARG A 220 3.50 -24.07 16.79
N ASP A 221 4.24 -24.48 15.77
CA ASP A 221 3.70 -25.12 14.56
C ASP A 221 4.54 -26.35 14.19
N ALA A 222 4.38 -26.88 12.97
CA ALA A 222 5.10 -28.06 12.51
C ALA A 222 6.64 -27.89 12.48
N HIS A 223 7.14 -26.65 12.42
CA HIS A 223 8.56 -26.36 12.21
C HIS A 223 9.20 -25.60 13.37
N TYR A 224 8.43 -24.84 14.16
CA TYR A 224 8.98 -23.86 15.09
C TYR A 224 8.24 -23.78 16.43
N LEU A 225 8.99 -23.37 17.44
CA LEU A 225 8.52 -22.89 18.74
C LEU A 225 8.59 -21.35 18.78
N TYR A 226 7.55 -20.71 19.30
CA TYR A 226 7.39 -19.26 19.34
C TYR A 226 7.25 -18.76 20.78
N ARG A 227 7.88 -17.62 21.08
CA ARG A 227 7.75 -16.95 22.39
C ARG A 227 7.47 -15.46 22.21
N TYR A 228 6.55 -14.95 23.02
CA TYR A 228 6.10 -13.57 22.99
C TYR A 228 6.50 -12.85 24.29
N ASP A 229 6.70 -11.53 24.21
CA ASP A 229 6.84 -10.70 25.40
C ASP A 229 5.48 -10.36 26.05
N ARG A 230 5.53 -9.61 27.16
CA ARG A 230 4.32 -9.14 27.88
C ARG A 230 3.39 -8.25 27.02
N HIS A 231 3.91 -7.64 25.96
CA HIS A 231 3.16 -6.81 25.03
C HIS A 231 2.66 -7.62 23.82
N GLY A 232 2.84 -8.94 23.83
CA GLY A 232 2.39 -9.82 22.75
C GLY A 232 3.23 -9.72 21.48
N ARG A 233 4.47 -9.21 21.52
CA ARG A 233 5.37 -9.20 20.36
C ARG A 233 6.19 -10.48 20.31
N LEU A 234 6.31 -11.10 19.15
CA LEU A 234 7.15 -12.29 18.98
C LEU A 234 8.61 -11.92 19.26
N THR A 235 9.25 -12.52 20.27
CA THR A 235 10.65 -12.22 20.64
C THR A 235 11.62 -13.35 20.32
N LYS A 236 11.13 -14.59 20.22
CA LYS A 236 11.96 -15.75 19.89
C LYS A 236 11.21 -16.73 19.00
N LYS A 237 11.86 -17.18 17.93
CA LYS A 237 11.46 -18.34 17.11
C LYS A 237 12.62 -19.36 17.12
N THR A 238 12.35 -20.63 17.35
CA THR A 238 13.38 -21.69 17.42
C THR A 238 12.87 -22.93 16.71
N ASP A 239 13.75 -23.65 16.00
CA ASP A 239 13.36 -24.88 15.32
C ASP A 239 12.76 -25.89 16.31
N LEU A 240 11.66 -26.55 15.91
CA LEU A 240 11.02 -27.60 16.66
C LEU A 240 11.74 -28.93 16.37
N ILE A 241 12.35 -29.53 17.40
CA ILE A 241 13.04 -30.82 17.28
C ILE A 241 12.13 -31.92 17.84
N PRO A 242 11.74 -32.93 17.03
CA PRO A 242 10.94 -34.05 17.52
C PRO A 242 11.63 -34.84 18.63
N GLU A 243 10.85 -35.40 19.57
CA GLU A 243 11.38 -36.23 20.65
C GLU A 243 12.10 -37.48 20.11
N GLY A 244 13.25 -37.81 20.69
CA GLY A 244 14.06 -38.98 20.29
C GLY A 244 15.00 -38.77 19.10
N VAL A 245 14.97 -37.60 18.45
CA VAL A 245 15.92 -37.23 17.39
C VAL A 245 17.15 -36.57 18.04
N ILE A 246 18.36 -37.04 17.68
CA ILE A 246 19.60 -36.38 18.08
C ILE A 246 19.56 -34.96 17.52
N ARG A 247 19.92 -33.95 18.33
CA ARG A 247 20.17 -32.59 17.86
C ARG A 247 21.17 -32.65 16.72
N THR A 248 20.68 -32.60 15.48
CA THR A 248 21.53 -32.43 14.31
C THR A 248 22.07 -31.01 14.32
N ASP A 249 23.18 -30.78 13.61
CA ASP A 249 24.00 -29.57 13.60
C ASP A 249 23.28 -28.26 13.15
N ASP A 250 21.95 -28.18 13.15
CA ASP A 250 21.14 -27.18 12.45
C ASP A 250 20.17 -26.36 13.32
N GLU A 251 20.07 -26.54 14.65
CA GLU A 251 19.12 -25.80 15.49
C GLU A 251 19.37 -24.28 15.46
N ARG A 252 18.46 -23.55 14.82
CA ARG A 252 18.51 -22.08 14.68
C ARG A 252 17.61 -21.41 15.71
N THR A 253 18.13 -20.35 16.29
CA THR A 253 17.38 -19.43 17.13
C THR A 253 17.30 -18.07 16.46
N HIS A 254 16.08 -17.59 16.26
CA HIS A 254 15.74 -16.26 15.79
C HIS A 254 15.35 -15.38 16.99
N ARG A 255 15.86 -14.15 17.06
CA ARG A 255 15.47 -13.17 18.09
C ARG A 255 15.06 -11.87 17.44
N TYR A 256 14.01 -11.28 17.99
CA TYR A 256 13.36 -10.07 17.49
C TYR A 256 13.34 -9.03 18.61
N HIS A 257 13.81 -7.83 18.30
CA HIS A 257 13.95 -6.73 19.24
C HIS A 257 13.22 -5.50 18.72
N TYR A 258 12.46 -4.87 19.61
CA TYR A 258 11.54 -3.80 19.27
C TYR A 258 11.88 -2.52 20.04
N ASP A 259 11.56 -1.38 19.44
CA ASP A 259 11.58 -0.09 20.12
C ASP A 259 10.33 0.11 21.02
N SER A 260 10.25 1.29 21.63
CA SER A 260 9.11 1.71 22.45
C SER A 260 7.82 1.92 21.65
N GLN A 261 7.90 2.08 20.33
CA GLN A 261 6.76 2.17 19.41
C GLN A 261 6.38 0.80 18.83
N HIS A 262 6.93 -0.29 19.38
CA HIS A 262 6.65 -1.66 18.98
C HIS A 262 7.07 -2.01 17.54
N ARG A 263 8.00 -1.23 16.94
CA ARG A 263 8.58 -1.50 15.62
C ARG A 263 9.79 -2.42 15.75
N LEU A 264 9.94 -3.38 14.85
CA LEU A 264 11.10 -4.28 14.83
C LEU A 264 12.35 -3.49 14.42
N VAL A 265 13.29 -3.26 15.34
CA VAL A 265 14.51 -2.48 15.07
C VAL A 265 15.76 -3.35 14.93
N HIS A 266 15.75 -4.55 15.49
CA HIS A 266 16.91 -5.45 15.45
C HIS A 266 16.48 -6.92 15.42
N TYR A 267 17.10 -7.70 14.54
CA TYR A 267 16.89 -9.13 14.41
C TYR A 267 18.23 -9.86 14.37
N THR A 268 18.29 -11.03 15.01
CA THR A 268 19.45 -11.94 14.95
C THR A 268 19.01 -13.37 14.70
N ARG A 269 19.80 -14.10 13.92
CA ARG A 269 19.71 -15.55 13.80
C ARG A 269 21.03 -16.17 14.23
N THR A 270 20.97 -17.07 15.19
CA THR A 270 22.14 -17.79 15.72
C THR A 270 21.99 -19.29 15.55
N GLN A 271 23.12 -19.98 15.42
CA GLN A 271 23.22 -21.45 15.46
C GLN A 271 24.32 -21.77 16.48
N TYR A 272 24.03 -22.61 17.48
CA TYR A 272 24.94 -22.87 18.61
C TYR A 272 25.47 -21.60 19.31
N ALA A 273 24.59 -20.60 19.49
CA ALA A 273 24.94 -19.28 20.01
C ALA A 273 25.90 -18.44 19.14
N GLU A 274 26.34 -18.95 17.99
CA GLU A 274 27.13 -18.22 16.99
C GLU A 274 26.21 -17.45 16.03
N PRO A 275 26.47 -16.15 15.78
CA PRO A 275 25.63 -15.33 14.89
C PRO A 275 25.82 -15.71 13.42
N LEU A 276 24.71 -16.02 12.75
CA LEU A 276 24.66 -16.27 11.30
C LEU A 276 24.30 -15.01 10.51
N VAL A 277 23.35 -14.24 11.04
CA VAL A 277 22.93 -12.96 10.46
C VAL A 277 22.44 -12.03 11.56
N GLU A 278 22.75 -10.75 11.41
CA GLU A 278 22.19 -9.65 12.19
C GLU A 278 21.60 -8.63 11.23
N SER A 279 20.42 -8.09 11.54
CA SER A 279 19.85 -6.97 10.80
C SER A 279 19.32 -5.88 11.71
N ARG A 280 19.47 -4.63 11.26
CA ARG A 280 18.97 -3.43 11.93
C ARG A 280 18.15 -2.59 10.96
N TYR A 281 17.07 -2.01 11.48
CA TYR A 281 16.09 -1.28 10.68
C TYR A 281 15.98 0.15 11.18
N LEU A 282 15.93 1.10 10.24
CA LEU A 282 15.68 2.51 10.52
C LEU A 282 14.30 2.88 10.03
N TYR A 283 13.58 3.66 10.81
CA TYR A 283 12.25 4.15 10.50
C TYR A 283 12.24 5.67 10.44
N ASP A 284 11.36 6.24 9.65
CA ASP A 284 11.03 7.64 9.75
C ASP A 284 10.05 7.90 10.91
N PRO A 285 9.75 9.17 11.23
CA PRO A 285 8.83 9.52 12.31
C PRO A 285 7.39 8.98 12.12
N LEU A 286 6.99 8.64 10.89
CA LEU A 286 5.68 8.04 10.60
C LEU A 286 5.70 6.50 10.73
N GLY A 287 6.83 5.91 11.11
CA GLY A 287 6.99 4.46 11.24
C GLY A 287 7.24 3.73 9.92
N ARG A 288 7.58 4.44 8.84
CA ARG A 288 7.98 3.82 7.57
C ARG A 288 9.45 3.44 7.61
N ARG A 289 9.77 2.20 7.25
CA ARG A 289 11.15 1.74 7.16
C ARG A 289 11.90 2.50 6.06
N VAL A 290 12.94 3.26 6.41
CA VAL A 290 13.78 4.03 5.47
C VAL A 290 15.12 3.37 5.18
N ALA A 291 15.59 2.48 6.07
CA ALA A 291 16.81 1.72 5.81
C ALA A 291 16.80 0.35 6.49
N LYS A 292 17.56 -0.57 5.90
CA LYS A 292 17.92 -1.87 6.45
C LYS A 292 19.42 -2.07 6.33
N ARG A 293 20.04 -2.57 7.40
CA ARG A 293 21.46 -2.91 7.47
C ARG A 293 21.57 -4.38 7.84
N VAL A 294 22.26 -5.18 7.04
CA VAL A 294 22.39 -6.63 7.25
C VAL A 294 23.86 -7.02 7.30
N TRP A 295 24.25 -7.69 8.38
CA TRP A 295 25.55 -8.33 8.57
C TRP A 295 25.38 -9.83 8.40
N ARG A 296 26.15 -10.44 7.50
CA ARG A 296 26.09 -11.88 7.25
C ARG A 296 27.38 -12.53 7.67
N ARG A 297 27.29 -13.77 8.15
CA ARG A 297 28.47 -14.56 8.51
C ARG A 297 29.26 -14.89 7.25
N GLU A 298 30.51 -14.44 7.21
CA GLU A 298 31.45 -14.65 6.12
C GLU A 298 32.82 -15.04 6.67
N ARG A 299 33.70 -15.55 5.79
CA ARG A 299 35.09 -15.85 6.15
C ARG A 299 35.88 -14.54 6.12
N ASP A 300 36.48 -14.18 7.25
CA ASP A 300 37.35 -13.00 7.32
C ASP A 300 38.74 -13.26 6.71
N LEU A 301 39.58 -12.21 6.67
CA LEU A 301 40.94 -12.26 6.13
C LEU A 301 41.87 -13.24 6.89
N THR A 302 41.51 -13.62 8.12
CA THR A 302 42.27 -14.59 8.94
C THR A 302 41.73 -16.02 8.79
N GLY A 303 40.68 -16.21 7.99
CA GLY A 303 40.04 -17.50 7.77
C GLY A 303 38.95 -17.85 8.78
N TRP A 304 38.70 -17.01 9.79
CA TRP A 304 37.68 -17.20 10.82
C TRP A 304 36.30 -16.80 10.31
N MET A 305 35.28 -17.52 10.78
CA MET A 305 33.88 -17.25 10.43
C MET A 305 33.29 -16.23 11.41
N SER A 306 33.04 -15.01 10.93
CA SER A 306 32.45 -13.93 11.74
C SER A 306 31.44 -13.12 10.92
N LEU A 307 30.64 -12.28 11.57
CA LEU A 307 29.78 -11.34 10.85
C LEU A 307 30.64 -10.36 10.03
N SER A 308 30.15 -10.00 8.84
CA SER A 308 30.83 -9.08 7.95
C SER A 308 31.25 -7.79 8.65
N ARG A 309 32.42 -7.23 8.32
CA ARG A 309 32.88 -5.98 9.00
C ARG A 309 31.99 -4.79 8.68
N LYS A 310 31.42 -4.75 7.48
CA LYS A 310 30.49 -3.72 7.02
C LYS A 310 29.13 -4.36 6.72
N PRO A 311 28.02 -3.69 7.06
CA PRO A 311 26.70 -4.16 6.66
C PRO A 311 26.46 -3.93 5.17
N GLN A 312 25.65 -4.80 4.58
CA GLN A 312 24.91 -4.48 3.37
C GLN A 312 23.80 -3.50 3.73
N VAL A 313 23.76 -2.34 3.06
CA VAL A 313 22.77 -1.29 3.33
C VAL A 313 21.76 -1.24 2.19
N THR A 314 20.48 -1.25 2.54
CA THR A 314 19.37 -1.02 1.60
C THR A 314 18.56 0.16 2.10
N TRP A 315 18.29 1.12 1.22
CA TRP A 315 17.49 2.30 1.48
C TRP A 315 16.10 2.15 0.85
N TYR A 316 15.11 2.80 1.47
CA TYR A 316 13.69 2.67 1.13
C TYR A 316 13.04 4.05 1.03
N GLY A 317 12.55 4.39 -0.16
CA GLY A 317 11.84 5.64 -0.44
C GLY A 317 10.34 5.45 -0.56
N TRP A 318 9.59 6.38 0.00
CA TRP A 318 8.14 6.32 0.12
C TRP A 318 7.46 7.48 -0.60
N ASP A 319 6.28 7.20 -1.15
CA ASP A 319 5.29 8.20 -1.60
C ASP A 319 4.01 7.97 -0.80
N GLY A 320 3.80 8.80 0.23
CA GLY A 320 2.80 8.57 1.26
C GLY A 320 2.96 7.18 1.88
N ASP A 321 2.03 6.29 1.53
CA ASP A 321 1.91 4.97 2.12
C ASP A 321 2.57 3.85 1.31
N ARG A 322 3.04 4.17 0.10
CA ARG A 322 3.60 3.20 -0.85
C ARG A 322 5.12 3.23 -0.84
N LEU A 323 5.73 2.05 -0.73
CA LEU A 323 7.18 1.88 -0.90
C LEU A 323 7.51 1.95 -2.39
N THR A 324 7.97 3.10 -2.87
CA THR A 324 8.22 3.36 -4.29
C THR A 324 9.65 3.10 -4.71
N THR A 325 10.61 3.14 -3.78
CA THR A 325 12.03 3.03 -4.10
C THR A 325 12.75 2.07 -3.18
N ILE A 326 13.59 1.21 -3.75
CA ILE A 326 14.57 0.38 -3.05
C ILE A 326 15.93 0.65 -3.67
N GLN A 327 16.93 1.00 -2.87
CA GLN A 327 18.29 1.26 -3.36
C GLN A 327 19.33 0.53 -2.53
N ASN A 328 20.28 -0.11 -3.21
CA ASN A 328 21.51 -0.63 -2.60
C ASN A 328 22.74 -0.14 -3.39
N ASP A 329 23.89 -0.72 -3.10
CA ASP A 329 25.17 -0.40 -3.76
C ASP A 329 25.20 -0.78 -5.25
N ARG A 330 24.37 -1.74 -5.68
CA ARG A 330 24.32 -2.26 -7.05
C ARG A 330 23.26 -1.59 -7.90
N SER A 331 22.05 -1.44 -7.39
CA SER A 331 20.92 -0.92 -8.14
C SER A 331 19.94 -0.08 -7.31
N ARG A 332 19.21 0.77 -8.03
CA ARG A 332 18.03 1.49 -7.59
C ARG A 332 16.83 0.97 -8.37
N ILE A 333 15.89 0.38 -7.66
CA ILE A 333 14.64 -0.14 -8.20
C ILE A 333 13.52 0.80 -7.77
N GLN A 334 12.80 1.33 -8.75
CA GLN A 334 11.63 2.17 -8.55
C GLN A 334 10.39 1.44 -9.06
N THR A 335 9.37 1.36 -8.22
CA THR A 335 8.10 0.70 -8.51
C THR A 335 7.02 1.75 -8.66
N ILE A 336 6.34 1.71 -9.81
CA ILE A 336 5.16 2.52 -10.10
C ILE A 336 3.95 1.64 -9.83
N TYR A 337 3.10 2.07 -8.90
CA TYR A 337 1.85 1.38 -8.55
C TYR A 337 0.70 1.91 -9.40
N GLN A 338 -0.36 1.12 -9.54
CA GLN A 338 -1.61 1.64 -10.08
C GLN A 338 -2.15 2.79 -9.18
N PRO A 339 -2.84 3.78 -9.75
CA PRO A 339 -3.38 4.90 -8.98
C PRO A 339 -4.32 4.42 -7.87
N GLY A 340 -4.13 4.93 -6.65
CA GLY A 340 -4.96 4.60 -5.49
C GLY A 340 -4.86 3.15 -4.99
N SER A 341 -3.89 2.36 -5.45
CA SER A 341 -3.73 0.97 -5.02
C SER A 341 -2.29 0.62 -4.64
N PHE A 342 -2.13 -0.58 -4.07
CA PHE A 342 -0.85 -1.21 -3.76
C PHE A 342 -0.46 -2.29 -4.79
N THR A 343 -1.19 -2.37 -5.90
CA THR A 343 -0.86 -3.27 -7.01
C THR A 343 0.30 -2.67 -7.82
N PRO A 344 1.47 -3.30 -7.84
CA PRO A 344 2.59 -2.79 -8.62
C PRO A 344 2.28 -2.93 -10.12
N LEU A 345 2.70 -1.94 -10.92
CA LEU A 345 2.47 -1.93 -12.37
C LEU A 345 3.79 -1.97 -13.14
N ILE A 346 4.69 -1.03 -12.90
CA ILE A 346 5.99 -0.95 -13.61
C ILE A 346 7.14 -1.04 -12.61
N ARG A 347 8.13 -1.86 -12.95
CA ARG A 347 9.44 -1.94 -12.32
C ARG A 347 10.45 -1.22 -13.20
N VAL A 348 11.14 -0.23 -12.66
CA VAL A 348 12.28 0.40 -13.33
C VAL A 348 13.52 0.17 -12.49
N GLU A 349 14.50 -0.52 -13.06
CA GLU A 349 15.80 -0.75 -12.41
C GLU A 349 16.88 0.05 -13.12
N THR A 350 17.63 0.83 -12.34
CA THR A 350 18.80 1.59 -12.80
C THR A 350 20.00 1.14 -11.97
N ALA A 351 21.12 0.82 -12.61
CA ALA A 351 22.34 0.49 -11.86
C ALA A 351 22.86 1.73 -11.12
N THR A 352 23.33 1.56 -9.88
CA THR A 352 23.80 2.70 -9.06
C THR A 352 25.00 3.40 -9.71
N GLY A 353 25.86 2.65 -10.42
CA GLY A 353 26.95 3.22 -11.22
C GLY A 353 26.47 4.05 -12.42
N GLU A 354 25.32 3.73 -13.02
CA GLU A 354 24.72 4.53 -14.10
C GLU A 354 24.08 5.82 -13.56
N LEU A 355 23.51 5.76 -12.35
CA LEU A 355 23.03 6.98 -11.67
C LEU A 355 24.17 7.95 -11.37
N ALA A 356 25.35 7.45 -10.99
CA ALA A 356 26.52 8.31 -10.73
C ALA A 356 26.94 9.13 -11.98
N ARG A 357 26.70 8.60 -13.19
CA ARG A 357 26.99 9.32 -14.45
C ARG A 357 26.02 10.47 -14.74
N THR A 358 24.90 10.57 -14.01
CA THR A 358 23.99 11.73 -14.14
C THR A 358 24.54 12.98 -13.46
N GLN A 359 25.54 12.83 -12.59
CA GLN A 359 26.20 13.96 -11.96
C GLN A 359 27.03 14.70 -13.01
N ARG A 360 26.58 15.91 -13.33
CA ARG A 360 27.24 16.82 -14.27
C ARG A 360 27.93 17.95 -13.53
N ARG A 361 28.91 18.57 -14.17
CA ARG A 361 29.43 19.86 -13.71
C ARG A 361 28.36 20.92 -13.97
N SER A 362 28.24 21.88 -13.04
CA SER A 362 27.37 23.04 -13.29
C SER A 362 27.91 23.87 -14.45
N LEU A 363 27.08 24.72 -15.05
CA LEU A 363 27.51 25.70 -16.05
C LEU A 363 28.59 26.61 -15.46
N ALA A 364 28.47 26.98 -14.18
CA ALA A 364 29.50 27.72 -13.46
C ALA A 364 30.83 26.96 -13.42
N ASP A 365 30.83 25.69 -13.01
CA ASP A 365 32.03 24.86 -12.97
C ASP A 365 32.68 24.69 -14.34
N ALA A 366 31.85 24.46 -15.38
CA ALA A 366 32.33 24.31 -16.75
C ALA A 366 33.05 25.58 -17.24
N LEU A 367 32.47 26.75 -16.97
CA LEU A 367 33.05 28.05 -17.32
C LEU A 367 34.28 28.41 -16.46
N GLN A 368 34.30 28.04 -15.18
CA GLN A 368 35.45 28.23 -14.29
C GLN A 368 36.67 27.39 -14.68
N GLN A 369 36.43 26.23 -15.32
CA GLN A 369 37.48 25.33 -15.83
C GLN A 369 37.97 25.73 -17.22
N SER A 370 37.16 26.43 -18.02
CA SER A 370 37.52 26.88 -19.37
C SER A 370 38.08 28.31 -19.43
N GLY A 371 37.90 29.12 -18.38
CA GLY A 371 38.15 30.57 -18.39
C GLY A 371 39.59 31.07 -18.20
N GLY A 372 40.60 30.20 -18.13
CA GLY A 372 42.00 30.63 -17.98
C GLY A 372 42.74 30.68 -19.31
N GLU A 373 43.20 31.86 -19.75
CA GLU A 373 44.08 32.02 -20.93
C GLU A 373 45.38 31.19 -20.83
N ASP A 374 45.79 30.79 -19.61
CA ASP A 374 46.94 29.91 -19.32
C ASP A 374 46.55 28.51 -18.78
N GLY A 375 45.28 28.10 -18.90
CA GLY A 375 44.78 26.83 -18.34
C GLY A 375 44.60 26.81 -16.81
N GLY A 376 44.62 27.99 -16.16
CA GLY A 376 44.31 28.15 -14.74
C GLY A 376 42.81 28.21 -14.46
N SER A 377 42.35 27.59 -13.36
CA SER A 377 40.96 27.69 -12.91
C SER A 377 40.66 29.09 -12.38
N VAL A 378 39.57 29.70 -12.87
CA VAL A 378 39.05 30.98 -12.37
C VAL A 378 38.00 30.70 -11.30
N VAL A 379 38.03 31.43 -10.18
CA VAL A 379 37.01 31.31 -9.12
C VAL A 379 35.97 32.41 -9.30
N PHE A 380 34.71 32.02 -9.55
CA PHE A 380 33.62 32.99 -9.70
C PHE A 380 33.09 33.48 -8.34
N PRO A 381 32.67 34.76 -8.24
CA PRO A 381 31.95 35.26 -7.08
C PRO A 381 30.62 34.50 -6.88
N PRO A 382 30.14 34.31 -5.64
CA PRO A 382 28.91 33.54 -5.36
C PRO A 382 27.67 34.03 -6.10
N VAL A 383 27.54 35.35 -6.29
CA VAL A 383 26.41 35.95 -7.03
C VAL A 383 26.41 35.51 -8.49
N LEU A 384 27.58 35.43 -9.14
CA LEU A 384 27.68 34.98 -10.52
C LEU A 384 27.36 33.48 -10.65
N VAL A 385 27.82 32.66 -9.71
CA VAL A 385 27.46 31.23 -9.65
C VAL A 385 25.94 31.07 -9.55
N GLN A 386 25.27 31.81 -8.66
CA GLN A 386 23.80 31.77 -8.54
C GLN A 386 23.08 32.19 -9.82
N MET A 387 23.58 33.20 -10.52
CA MET A 387 23.00 33.64 -11.80
C MET A 387 23.18 32.57 -12.89
N LEU A 388 24.36 31.93 -12.96
CA LEU A 388 24.64 30.84 -13.89
C LEU A 388 23.81 29.60 -13.57
N ASP A 389 23.64 29.23 -12.29
CA ASP A 389 22.78 28.12 -11.86
C ASP A 389 21.31 28.37 -12.22
N ARG A 390 20.83 29.61 -12.05
CA ARG A 390 19.50 30.03 -12.49
C ARG A 390 19.35 29.91 -13.99
N LEU A 391 20.31 30.46 -14.76
CA LEU A 391 20.28 30.38 -16.23
C LEU A 391 20.31 28.93 -16.71
N GLU A 392 21.18 28.10 -16.15
CA GLU A 392 21.28 26.68 -16.45
C GLU A 392 19.95 25.95 -16.22
N SER A 393 19.27 26.26 -15.11
CA SER A 393 17.93 25.74 -14.80
C SER A 393 16.87 26.20 -15.79
N GLU A 394 16.89 27.48 -16.18
CA GLU A 394 15.96 28.06 -17.14
C GLU A 394 16.16 27.49 -18.57
N ILE A 395 17.42 27.29 -18.97
CA ILE A 395 17.79 26.64 -20.23
C ILE A 395 17.28 25.20 -20.25
N LEU A 396 17.53 24.42 -19.19
CA LEU A 396 17.04 23.05 -19.09
C LEU A 396 15.52 22.94 -19.14
N ALA A 397 14.82 23.95 -18.63
CA ALA A 397 13.36 24.00 -18.64
C ALA A 397 12.78 24.50 -19.96
N ASP A 398 13.63 24.78 -20.96
CA ASP A 398 13.31 25.44 -22.23
C ASP A 398 12.51 26.74 -22.05
N ARG A 399 12.81 27.48 -20.97
CA ARG A 399 12.06 28.64 -20.50
C ARG A 399 12.99 29.71 -19.94
N VAL A 400 13.87 30.23 -20.80
CA VAL A 400 14.80 31.33 -20.45
C VAL A 400 14.05 32.64 -20.25
N SER A 401 14.21 33.23 -19.08
CA SER A 401 13.54 34.48 -18.70
C SER A 401 14.09 35.68 -19.49
N GLU A 402 13.27 36.70 -19.67
CA GLU A 402 13.70 37.96 -20.30
C GLU A 402 14.82 38.66 -19.50
N GLU A 403 14.83 38.47 -18.18
CA GLU A 403 15.90 38.96 -17.31
C GLU A 403 17.24 38.30 -17.66
N SER A 404 17.26 36.96 -17.73
CA SER A 404 18.46 36.19 -18.12
C SER A 404 18.91 36.51 -19.55
N ARG A 405 17.97 36.70 -20.49
CA ARG A 405 18.29 37.12 -21.87
C ARG A 405 18.95 38.50 -21.93
N ARG A 406 18.42 39.48 -21.19
CA ARG A 406 19.01 40.84 -21.12
C ARG A 406 20.37 40.82 -20.46
N TRP A 407 20.53 40.05 -19.40
CA TRP A 407 21.82 39.88 -18.72
C TRP A 407 22.87 39.28 -19.69
N LEU A 408 22.54 38.18 -20.37
CA LEU A 408 23.42 37.59 -21.39
C LEU A 408 23.77 38.59 -22.50
N ALA A 409 22.78 39.31 -23.00
CA ALA A 409 23.00 40.35 -24.02
C ALA A 409 23.92 41.48 -23.54
N SER A 410 23.81 41.89 -22.27
CA SER A 410 24.73 42.89 -21.67
C SER A 410 26.18 42.40 -21.57
N CYS A 411 26.37 41.07 -21.52
CA CYS A 411 27.67 40.42 -21.56
C CYS A 411 28.12 40.04 -22.97
N GLY A 412 27.33 40.32 -24.02
CA GLY A 412 27.63 39.93 -25.40
C GLY A 412 27.50 38.42 -25.68
N LEU A 413 26.77 37.68 -24.85
CA LEU A 413 26.57 36.24 -24.94
C LEU A 413 25.15 35.89 -25.41
N THR A 414 24.98 34.72 -26.01
CA THR A 414 23.66 34.17 -26.39
C THR A 414 23.29 32.95 -25.56
N VAL A 415 21.99 32.64 -25.51
CA VAL A 415 21.49 31.42 -24.85
C VAL A 415 22.09 30.16 -25.51
N GLU A 416 22.19 30.14 -26.83
CA GLU A 416 22.78 29.03 -27.58
C GLU A 416 24.27 28.82 -27.25
N GLN A 417 25.04 29.91 -27.10
CA GLN A 417 26.43 29.82 -26.64
C GLN A 417 26.52 29.20 -25.24
N MET A 418 25.65 29.60 -24.31
CA MET A 418 25.62 29.03 -22.96
C MET A 418 25.17 27.57 -22.95
N GLN A 419 24.18 27.21 -23.76
CA GLN A 419 23.75 25.83 -23.99
C GLN A 419 24.91 24.95 -24.46
N ASN A 420 25.74 25.44 -25.38
CA ASN A 420 26.90 24.72 -25.89
C ASN A 420 28.03 24.52 -24.86
N GLN A 421 28.03 25.28 -23.75
CA GLN A 421 28.99 25.08 -22.64
C GLN A 421 28.48 24.09 -21.59
N MET A 422 27.20 23.72 -21.63
CA MET A 422 26.61 22.80 -20.67
C MET A 422 26.99 21.36 -21.00
N ASP A 423 27.39 20.59 -19.97
CA ASP A 423 27.52 19.14 -20.10
C ASP A 423 26.13 18.56 -20.51
N PRO A 424 26.07 17.68 -21.54
CA PRO A 424 24.80 17.15 -22.03
C PRO A 424 24.08 16.33 -20.96
N VAL A 425 22.75 16.36 -20.99
CA VAL A 425 21.94 15.57 -20.04
C VAL A 425 22.08 14.09 -20.37
N TYR A 426 22.78 13.35 -19.52
CA TYR A 426 22.89 11.91 -19.62
C TYR A 426 21.59 11.24 -19.16
N THR A 427 21.01 10.38 -20.00
CA THR A 427 19.89 9.53 -19.62
C THR A 427 20.41 8.16 -19.22
N PRO A 428 20.28 7.75 -17.94
CA PRO A 428 20.73 6.43 -17.49
C PRO A 428 20.09 5.30 -18.28
N ALA A 429 20.87 4.25 -18.53
CA ALA A 429 20.31 2.99 -19.01
C ALA A 429 19.40 2.37 -17.93
N ARG A 430 18.20 1.94 -18.33
CA ARG A 430 17.18 1.39 -17.41
C ARG A 430 16.65 0.07 -17.92
N LYS A 431 16.39 -0.86 -17.01
CA LYS A 431 15.63 -2.08 -17.29
C LYS A 431 14.18 -1.87 -16.85
N ILE A 432 13.24 -1.89 -17.79
CA ILE A 432 11.83 -1.67 -17.53
C ILE A 432 11.08 -3.00 -17.66
N HIS A 433 10.26 -3.31 -16.67
CA HIS A 433 9.39 -4.47 -16.70
C HIS A 433 7.98 -4.11 -16.25
N LEU A 434 6.98 -4.77 -16.82
CA LEU A 434 5.62 -4.79 -16.30
C LEU A 434 5.50 -5.89 -15.24
N TYR A 435 4.84 -5.57 -14.13
CA TYR A 435 4.35 -6.55 -13.17
C TYR A 435 3.06 -7.18 -13.70
N HIS A 436 3.11 -8.46 -14.06
CA HIS A 436 1.91 -9.27 -14.22
C HIS A 436 1.53 -9.83 -12.84
N CYS A 437 0.38 -9.40 -12.33
CA CYS A 437 -0.12 -9.78 -11.02
C CYS A 437 -1.37 -10.66 -11.13
N ASP A 438 -1.67 -11.40 -10.05
CA ASP A 438 -2.97 -12.03 -9.89
C ASP A 438 -4.08 -10.99 -9.61
N HIS A 439 -5.31 -11.46 -9.43
CA HIS A 439 -6.49 -10.63 -9.18
C HIS A 439 -6.43 -9.82 -7.87
N ARG A 440 -5.51 -10.15 -6.95
CA ARG A 440 -5.29 -9.45 -5.69
C ARG A 440 -4.21 -8.38 -5.80
N GLY A 441 -3.36 -8.46 -6.82
CA GLY A 441 -2.19 -7.63 -6.98
C GLY A 441 -0.87 -8.28 -6.50
N LEU A 442 -0.85 -9.60 -6.28
CA LEU A 442 0.38 -10.36 -6.02
C LEU A 442 1.17 -10.56 -7.32
N PRO A 443 2.43 -10.13 -7.41
CA PRO A 443 3.26 -10.37 -8.60
C PRO A 443 3.47 -11.85 -8.92
N LEU A 444 3.10 -12.26 -10.13
CA LEU A 444 3.34 -13.61 -10.66
C LEU A 444 4.46 -13.64 -11.69
N ALA A 445 4.66 -12.54 -12.44
CA ALA A 445 5.73 -12.44 -13.42
C ALA A 445 6.20 -10.99 -13.64
N LEU A 446 7.45 -10.84 -14.10
CA LEU A 446 7.99 -9.61 -14.67
C LEU A 446 8.15 -9.77 -16.18
N ILE A 447 7.48 -8.91 -16.95
CA ILE A 447 7.47 -8.96 -18.41
C ILE A 447 8.33 -7.81 -18.95
N SER A 448 9.31 -8.12 -19.80
CA SER A 448 10.15 -7.11 -20.45
C SER A 448 9.36 -6.32 -21.50
N THR A 449 9.91 -5.21 -21.98
CA THR A 449 9.33 -4.39 -23.07
C THR A 449 9.11 -5.17 -24.37
N GLU A 450 9.87 -6.24 -24.58
CA GLU A 450 9.77 -7.14 -25.72
C GLU A 450 8.71 -8.24 -25.53
N GLY A 451 8.03 -8.26 -24.38
CA GLY A 451 7.02 -9.27 -24.04
C GLY A 451 7.58 -10.58 -23.47
N ALA A 452 8.88 -10.64 -23.15
CA ALA A 452 9.50 -11.83 -22.59
C ALA A 452 9.32 -11.90 -21.06
N THR A 453 9.03 -13.08 -20.52
CA THR A 453 9.01 -13.31 -19.07
C THR A 453 10.44 -13.37 -18.54
N ALA A 454 10.85 -12.34 -17.78
CA ALA A 454 12.19 -12.23 -17.22
C ALA A 454 12.31 -12.84 -15.81
N TRP A 455 11.18 -13.03 -15.14
CA TRP A 455 11.04 -13.62 -13.82
C TRP A 455 9.60 -14.11 -13.65
N CYS A 456 9.40 -15.26 -12.99
CA CYS A 456 8.07 -15.67 -12.54
C CYS A 456 8.12 -16.49 -11.25
N ALA A 457 6.99 -16.56 -10.56
CA ALA A 457 6.87 -17.26 -9.30
C ALA A 457 5.46 -17.83 -9.09
N GLU A 458 5.38 -18.91 -8.32
CA GLU A 458 4.15 -19.51 -7.84
C GLU A 458 4.05 -19.39 -6.32
N TYR A 459 2.85 -19.09 -5.83
CA TYR A 459 2.58 -18.86 -4.41
C TYR A 459 1.42 -19.70 -3.91
N ASP A 460 1.36 -19.94 -2.60
CA ASP A 460 0.13 -20.40 -1.95
C ASP A 460 -0.85 -19.23 -1.71
N GLU A 461 -1.99 -19.53 -1.11
CA GLU A 461 -3.05 -18.54 -0.84
C GLU A 461 -2.58 -17.45 0.12
N TRP A 462 -1.60 -17.75 0.97
CA TRP A 462 -1.08 -16.90 2.05
C TRP A 462 0.20 -16.15 1.67
N GLY A 463 0.66 -16.32 0.44
CA GLY A 463 1.83 -15.65 -0.11
C GLY A 463 3.15 -16.37 0.13
N ASN A 464 3.17 -17.62 0.61
CA ASN A 464 4.39 -18.43 0.63
C ASN A 464 4.84 -18.72 -0.81
N LEU A 465 6.13 -18.50 -1.08
CA LEU A 465 6.74 -18.82 -2.36
C LEU A 465 6.91 -20.33 -2.49
N LEU A 466 6.25 -20.94 -3.48
CA LEU A 466 6.31 -22.37 -3.76
C LEU A 466 7.37 -22.69 -4.82
N ASN A 467 7.46 -21.86 -5.86
CA ASN A 467 8.43 -22.01 -6.94
C ASN A 467 8.83 -20.63 -7.50
N GLU A 468 10.05 -20.51 -8.02
CA GLU A 468 10.58 -19.30 -8.64
C GLU A 468 11.46 -19.65 -9.83
N GLU A 469 11.23 -19.01 -10.97
CA GLU A 469 12.12 -19.02 -12.14
C GLU A 469 12.72 -17.63 -12.33
N ASN A 470 14.03 -17.49 -12.09
CA ASN A 470 14.73 -16.21 -12.14
C ASN A 470 16.06 -16.31 -12.93
N PRO A 471 16.01 -16.55 -14.26
CA PRO A 471 17.20 -16.74 -15.08
C PRO A 471 18.10 -15.50 -15.16
N HIS A 472 17.53 -14.31 -14.93
CA HIS A 472 18.23 -13.03 -15.01
C HIS A 472 18.66 -12.47 -13.64
N GLN A 473 18.49 -13.24 -12.56
CA GLN A 473 18.84 -12.85 -11.18
C GLN A 473 18.26 -11.48 -10.78
N LEU A 474 17.02 -11.21 -11.20
CA LEU A 474 16.31 -9.99 -10.88
C LEU A 474 15.93 -9.96 -9.40
N GLN A 475 16.15 -8.82 -8.75
CA GLN A 475 15.63 -8.61 -7.40
C GLN A 475 14.15 -8.25 -7.48
N GLN A 476 13.30 -9.18 -7.02
CA GLN A 476 11.86 -9.01 -6.86
C GLN A 476 11.41 -9.36 -5.43
N LEU A 477 11.15 -8.33 -4.62
CA LEU A 477 10.86 -8.47 -3.20
C LEU A 477 9.38 -8.21 -2.83
N ILE A 478 8.56 -7.72 -3.76
CA ILE A 478 7.14 -7.46 -3.50
C ILE A 478 6.40 -8.80 -3.33
N ARG A 479 5.45 -8.84 -2.40
CA ARG A 479 4.59 -10.00 -2.11
C ARG A 479 3.12 -9.60 -2.27
N LEU A 480 2.24 -10.00 -1.35
CA LEU A 480 0.86 -9.50 -1.34
C LEU A 480 0.87 -7.96 -1.25
N PRO A 481 -0.21 -7.27 -1.67
CA PRO A 481 -0.24 -5.80 -1.67
C PRO A 481 0.25 -5.21 -0.34
N GLY A 482 1.15 -4.22 -0.43
CA GLY A 482 1.77 -3.58 0.74
C GLY A 482 2.99 -4.29 1.32
N GLN A 483 3.27 -5.53 0.90
CA GLN A 483 4.26 -6.40 1.53
C GLN A 483 5.59 -6.48 0.77
N GLN A 484 6.70 -6.52 1.53
CA GLN A 484 8.05 -6.71 1.04
C GLN A 484 8.78 -7.83 1.79
N TYR A 485 9.36 -8.78 1.06
CA TYR A 485 10.13 -9.88 1.63
C TYR A 485 11.49 -9.44 2.21
N ASP A 486 11.75 -9.85 3.45
CA ASP A 486 13.04 -9.77 4.10
C ASP A 486 13.70 -11.16 4.20
N GLU A 487 14.64 -11.41 3.29
CA GLU A 487 15.37 -12.68 3.18
C GLU A 487 16.04 -13.11 4.49
N GLU A 488 16.56 -12.17 5.29
CA GLU A 488 17.28 -12.52 6.51
C GLU A 488 16.38 -13.11 7.60
N SER A 489 15.12 -12.69 7.65
CA SER A 489 14.15 -13.06 8.70
C SER A 489 13.11 -14.07 8.22
N GLY A 490 12.87 -14.13 6.91
CA GLY A 490 11.76 -14.87 6.32
C GLY A 490 10.41 -14.12 6.37
N LEU A 491 10.37 -12.96 7.01
CA LEU A 491 9.14 -12.19 7.23
C LEU A 491 8.86 -11.23 6.08
N TYR A 492 7.61 -10.84 5.94
CA TYR A 492 7.17 -9.83 4.99
C TYR A 492 6.88 -8.53 5.75
N TYR A 493 7.72 -7.52 5.55
CA TYR A 493 7.46 -6.18 6.07
C TYR A 493 6.23 -5.60 5.38
N ASN A 494 5.22 -5.21 6.15
CA ASN A 494 3.95 -4.69 5.69
C ASN A 494 3.62 -3.41 6.48
N ARG A 495 4.28 -2.32 6.10
CA ARG A 495 4.13 -0.96 6.64
C ARG A 495 4.16 -0.89 8.18
N HIS A 496 3.03 -1.14 8.83
CA HIS A 496 2.86 -1.09 10.28
C HIS A 496 3.28 -2.37 11.01
N ARG A 497 3.32 -3.51 10.32
CA ARG A 497 3.58 -4.82 10.94
C ARG A 497 4.48 -5.70 10.07
N TYR A 498 4.95 -6.81 10.65
CA TYR A 498 5.66 -7.87 9.94
C TYR A 498 4.76 -9.11 9.88
N TYR A 499 4.52 -9.59 8.66
CA TYR A 499 3.69 -10.75 8.36
C TYR A 499 4.56 -12.01 8.23
N ASP A 500 4.14 -13.09 8.88
CA ASP A 500 4.70 -14.43 8.75
C ASP A 500 3.75 -15.26 7.85
N PRO A 501 4.13 -15.56 6.60
CA PRO A 501 3.27 -16.29 5.67
C PRO A 501 3.08 -17.76 6.07
N LEU A 502 4.00 -18.36 6.83
CA LEU A 502 3.86 -19.74 7.32
C LEU A 502 2.73 -19.83 8.35
N GLN A 503 2.64 -18.84 9.23
CA GLN A 503 1.55 -18.73 10.20
C GLN A 503 0.28 -18.09 9.60
N GLY A 504 0.41 -17.37 8.49
CA GLY A 504 -0.68 -16.63 7.88
C GLY A 504 -1.10 -15.41 8.67
N ARG A 505 -0.18 -14.75 9.36
CA ARG A 505 -0.53 -13.73 10.35
C ARG A 505 0.62 -12.79 10.70
N TYR A 506 0.31 -11.71 11.42
CA TYR A 506 1.31 -10.78 11.91
C TYR A 506 2.01 -11.26 13.18
N ILE A 507 3.29 -10.91 13.34
CA ILE A 507 4.10 -11.30 14.51
C ILE A 507 3.97 -10.36 15.72
N THR A 508 3.21 -9.27 15.55
CA THR A 508 2.88 -8.29 16.59
C THR A 508 1.38 -8.02 16.59
N GLN A 509 0.86 -7.60 17.73
CA GLN A 509 -0.52 -7.12 17.83
C GLN A 509 -0.75 -5.92 16.92
N ASP A 510 -2.00 -5.76 16.49
CA ASP A 510 -2.45 -4.64 15.67
C ASP A 510 -2.23 -3.31 16.43
N PRO A 511 -1.46 -2.35 15.89
CA PRO A 511 -1.24 -1.08 16.55
C PRO A 511 -2.50 -0.22 16.68
N ILE A 512 -3.56 -0.47 15.90
CA ILE A 512 -4.88 0.18 16.11
C ILE A 512 -5.75 -0.55 17.14
N GLY A 513 -5.22 -1.60 17.78
CA GLY A 513 -5.84 -2.32 18.89
C GLY A 513 -7.12 -3.04 18.49
N LEU A 514 -8.16 -2.95 19.34
CA LEU A 514 -9.47 -3.57 19.10
C LEU A 514 -10.18 -3.09 17.83
N LYS A 515 -9.74 -1.99 17.20
CA LYS A 515 -10.24 -1.58 15.88
C LYS A 515 -9.92 -2.64 14.82
N GLY A 516 -8.73 -3.26 14.86
CA GLY A 516 -8.32 -4.35 13.97
C GLY A 516 -8.99 -5.71 14.26
N GLY A 517 -10.00 -5.74 15.15
CA GLY A 517 -10.71 -6.95 15.55
C GLY A 517 -10.19 -7.57 16.85
N TRP A 518 -10.86 -8.66 17.27
CA TRP A 518 -10.55 -9.33 18.55
C TRP A 518 -9.32 -10.25 18.46
N ASN A 519 -8.92 -10.62 17.24
CA ASN A 519 -7.67 -11.31 16.99
C ASN A 519 -6.61 -10.32 16.51
N PHE A 520 -5.83 -9.77 17.44
CA PHE A 520 -4.86 -8.72 17.15
C PHE A 520 -3.72 -9.10 16.19
N TYR A 521 -3.55 -10.38 15.87
CA TYR A 521 -2.50 -10.86 14.98
C TYR A 521 -3.03 -11.16 13.57
N GLN A 522 -4.33 -11.04 13.35
CA GLN A 522 -5.03 -11.55 12.18
C GLN A 522 -4.55 -10.90 10.88
N TYR A 523 -4.26 -11.73 9.88
CA TYR A 523 -4.40 -11.38 8.47
C TYR A 523 -5.76 -11.90 7.99
N PRO A 524 -6.40 -11.33 6.95
CA PRO A 524 -7.70 -11.78 6.48
C PRO A 524 -7.79 -13.31 6.31
N LEU A 525 -8.81 -13.93 6.91
CA LEU A 525 -9.02 -15.40 6.88
C LEU A 525 -9.48 -15.93 5.51
N ASN A 526 -9.68 -15.02 4.56
CA ASN A 526 -9.90 -15.33 3.16
C ASN A 526 -8.94 -14.44 2.33
N PRO A 527 -7.69 -14.87 2.16
CA PRO A 527 -6.61 -14.07 1.55
C PRO A 527 -6.71 -14.08 0.02
N ILE A 528 -7.63 -14.90 -0.52
CA ILE A 528 -7.86 -15.03 -1.95
C ILE A 528 -8.89 -13.99 -2.42
N SER A 529 -9.61 -13.36 -1.49
CA SER A 529 -10.53 -12.27 -1.79
C SER A 529 -10.16 -10.97 -1.08
N ASN A 530 -9.56 -11.04 0.11
CA ASN A 530 -9.22 -9.88 0.94
C ASN A 530 -7.71 -9.70 1.07
N ILE A 531 -7.28 -8.45 1.24
CA ILE A 531 -5.89 -8.03 1.36
C ILE A 531 -5.78 -7.00 2.48
N ASP A 532 -4.60 -6.91 3.11
CA ASP A 532 -4.30 -5.86 4.10
C ASP A 532 -3.04 -5.08 3.69
N PRO A 533 -3.17 -4.04 2.84
CA PRO A 533 -2.02 -3.32 2.28
C PRO A 533 -1.28 -2.40 3.25
N LEU A 534 -1.90 -2.10 4.39
CA LEU A 534 -1.30 -1.27 5.44
C LEU A 534 -0.88 -2.10 6.64
N GLY A 535 -1.37 -3.33 6.76
CA GLY A 535 -1.28 -4.09 7.98
C GLY A 535 -2.20 -3.54 9.06
N LEU A 536 -3.38 -3.02 8.74
CA LEU A 536 -4.34 -2.37 9.66
C LEU A 536 -5.83 -2.70 9.38
N GLU A 537 -6.18 -3.80 8.70
CA GLU A 537 -7.57 -4.06 8.26
C GLU A 537 -8.61 -3.99 9.43
N THR A 538 -9.75 -3.28 9.22
CA THR A 538 -10.87 -3.02 10.17
C THR A 538 -12.24 -3.04 9.41
N LEU A 539 -13.37 -3.37 10.06
CA LEU A 539 -14.66 -3.87 9.49
C LEU A 539 -15.76 -2.75 9.16
N LYS A 540 -16.68 -2.80 8.12
CA LYS A 540 -18.00 -1.99 7.87
C LYS A 540 -19.45 -2.74 7.79
N CYS A 541 -20.52 -2.35 8.56
CA CYS A 541 -21.78 -3.17 8.73
C CYS A 541 -22.78 -3.23 7.56
N ILE A 542 -23.41 -4.40 7.31
CA ILE A 542 -24.44 -4.62 6.26
C ILE A 542 -25.51 -5.70 6.61
N LYS A 543 -26.77 -5.51 6.16
CA LYS A 543 -27.91 -6.48 6.22
C LYS A 543 -28.71 -6.55 4.90
N PRO A 544 -29.51 -7.60 4.62
CA PRO A 544 -30.46 -7.62 3.51
C PRO A 544 -31.49 -6.48 3.57
N LEU A 545 -31.95 -5.97 2.42
CA LEU A 545 -32.89 -4.85 2.36
C LEU A 545 -34.28 -5.24 2.90
N HIS A 546 -34.82 -4.48 3.85
CA HIS A 546 -36.10 -4.79 4.53
C HIS A 546 -37.28 -4.92 3.56
N SER A 547 -37.30 -4.17 2.47
CA SER A 547 -38.35 -4.21 1.44
C SER A 547 -38.38 -5.51 0.62
N MET A 548 -37.36 -6.37 0.72
CA MET A 548 -37.30 -7.70 0.09
C MET A 548 -37.56 -8.86 1.07
N GLY A 549 -38.05 -8.55 2.27
CA GLY A 549 -38.37 -9.53 3.31
C GLY A 549 -37.16 -9.83 4.18
N GLY A 550 -37.12 -9.21 5.37
CA GLY A 550 -36.01 -9.21 6.33
C GLY A 550 -35.56 -10.56 6.92
N THR A 551 -35.72 -11.66 6.19
CA THR A 551 -35.19 -13.00 6.48
C THR A 551 -34.52 -13.67 5.26
N GLY A 552 -34.32 -12.94 4.15
CA GLY A 552 -33.76 -13.49 2.90
C GLY A 552 -32.24 -13.34 2.73
N GLU A 553 -31.66 -14.17 1.87
CA GLU A 553 -30.27 -14.07 1.41
C GLU A 553 -30.02 -12.78 0.62
N ARG A 554 -28.76 -12.33 0.67
CA ARG A 554 -28.23 -11.15 -0.01
C ARG A 554 -28.49 -11.22 -1.52
N SER A 555 -29.18 -10.24 -2.10
CA SER A 555 -29.25 -10.09 -3.55
C SER A 555 -28.16 -9.12 -4.05
N GLY A 556 -27.12 -9.66 -4.69
CA GLY A 556 -26.13 -8.91 -5.48
C GLY A 556 -24.80 -8.59 -4.78
N PRO A 557 -23.70 -8.37 -5.54
CA PRO A 557 -22.32 -8.26 -5.05
C PRO A 557 -22.01 -6.95 -4.30
N ASP A 558 -20.89 -6.92 -3.54
CA ASP A 558 -20.38 -5.74 -2.80
C ASP A 558 -19.67 -4.79 -3.77
N ILE A 559 -20.46 -4.05 -4.54
CA ILE A 559 -19.96 -2.99 -5.43
C ILE A 559 -20.44 -1.62 -4.94
N TRP A 560 -19.64 -0.59 -5.19
CA TRP A 560 -20.02 0.80 -4.95
C TRP A 560 -21.34 1.12 -5.67
N GLY A 561 -22.37 1.51 -4.91
CA GLY A 561 -23.67 1.89 -5.45
C GLY A 561 -24.69 0.74 -5.61
N ASN A 562 -24.48 -0.45 -5.06
CA ASN A 562 -25.55 -1.47 -5.00
C ASN A 562 -26.66 -1.05 -4.00
N PRO A 563 -27.90 -0.80 -4.44
CA PRO A 563 -28.98 -0.32 -3.58
C PRO A 563 -29.79 -1.44 -2.89
N PHE A 564 -29.40 -2.70 -3.09
CA PHE A 564 -30.21 -3.87 -2.71
C PHE A 564 -29.82 -4.52 -1.37
N TYR A 565 -29.13 -3.78 -0.51
CA TYR A 565 -28.91 -4.13 0.90
C TYR A 565 -29.37 -2.99 1.80
N HIS A 566 -29.53 -3.23 3.10
CA HIS A 566 -29.81 -2.20 4.10
C HIS A 566 -28.52 -1.80 4.81
N GLN A 567 -28.23 -0.50 4.86
CA GLN A 567 -27.12 0.06 5.62
C GLN A 567 -27.67 0.98 6.73
N TYR A 568 -27.19 0.79 7.95
CA TYR A 568 -27.61 1.56 9.12
C TYR A 568 -26.44 1.73 10.09
N LEU A 569 -26.54 2.71 10.99
CA LEU A 569 -25.51 3.00 11.99
C LEU A 569 -25.97 2.57 13.38
N CYS A 570 -25.06 2.05 14.20
CA CYS A 570 -25.28 1.80 15.61
C CYS A 570 -24.21 2.48 16.44
N VAL A 571 -24.60 3.14 17.53
CA VAL A 571 -23.69 3.78 18.49
C VAL A 571 -23.96 3.28 19.90
N PRO A 572 -22.94 3.16 20.77
CA PRO A 572 -23.13 2.74 22.16
C PRO A 572 -24.10 3.66 22.89
N ASP A 573 -25.01 3.09 23.70
CA ASP A 573 -25.97 3.87 24.49
C ASP A 573 -25.41 4.33 25.85
N GLY A 574 -24.21 3.84 26.22
CA GLY A 574 -23.52 4.12 27.48
C GLY A 574 -23.93 3.21 28.64
N LYS A 575 -24.84 2.25 28.43
CA LYS A 575 -25.33 1.27 29.42
C LYS A 575 -24.96 -0.18 29.08
N GLY A 576 -24.12 -0.37 28.06
CA GLY A 576 -23.71 -1.67 27.56
C GLY A 576 -24.53 -2.18 26.38
N ASP A 577 -25.44 -1.37 25.85
CA ASP A 577 -26.27 -1.68 24.67
C ASP A 577 -26.02 -0.64 23.55
N TYR A 578 -26.73 -0.73 22.43
CA TYR A 578 -26.55 0.10 21.25
C TYR A 578 -27.86 0.78 20.83
N THR A 579 -27.77 2.08 20.54
CA THR A 579 -28.83 2.79 19.84
C THR A 579 -28.52 2.77 18.34
N CYS A 580 -29.40 2.19 17.55
CA CYS A 580 -29.25 2.12 16.10
C CYS A 580 -30.21 3.07 15.37
N GLY A 581 -29.79 3.57 14.21
CA GLY A 581 -30.60 4.40 13.35
C GLY A 581 -30.21 4.21 11.89
N GLY A 582 -31.21 3.90 11.06
CA GLY A 582 -31.14 3.87 9.61
C GLY A 582 -32.32 4.62 8.99
N GLN A 583 -32.42 4.52 7.66
CA GLN A 583 -33.57 5.03 6.90
C GLN A 583 -34.26 3.87 6.20
N ASP A 584 -35.59 3.89 6.20
CA ASP A 584 -36.45 2.89 5.54
C ASP A 584 -37.64 3.59 4.86
N GLN A 585 -38.41 2.85 4.04
CA GLN A 585 -39.65 3.32 3.43
C GLN A 585 -40.83 3.12 4.38
N ARG A 586 -41.78 4.07 4.42
CA ARG A 586 -42.97 3.95 5.26
C ARG A 586 -43.99 2.96 4.67
N GLY A 587 -43.93 1.67 5.06
CA GLY A 587 -44.99 0.68 4.82
C GLY A 587 -44.59 -0.74 5.23
N GLU A 588 -45.42 -1.44 6.00
CA GLU A 588 -45.21 -2.85 6.43
C GLU A 588 -45.85 -3.85 5.45
N SER A 589 -46.17 -3.43 4.21
CA SER A 589 -46.99 -4.22 3.29
C SER A 589 -46.31 -4.36 1.93
N LYS A 590 -46.23 -5.61 1.45
CA LYS A 590 -45.87 -5.97 0.07
C LYS A 590 -46.74 -5.18 -0.90
N GLY A 591 -46.18 -4.16 -1.57
CA GLY A 591 -46.89 -3.46 -2.65
C GLY A 591 -46.47 -2.03 -2.95
N ASP A 592 -45.75 -1.33 -2.07
CA ASP A 592 -45.41 0.07 -2.33
C ASP A 592 -44.13 0.18 -3.18
N GLY A 593 -44.22 0.86 -4.33
CA GLY A 593 -43.18 0.93 -5.36
C GLY A 593 -41.88 1.66 -4.98
N LEU A 594 -41.04 1.96 -5.98
CA LEU A 594 -39.66 2.48 -5.89
C LEU A 594 -39.43 3.80 -5.10
N TRP A 595 -40.49 4.48 -4.63
CA TRP A 595 -40.43 5.82 -4.02
C TRP A 595 -41.44 5.96 -2.87
N GLY A 596 -41.11 6.67 -1.78
CA GLY A 596 -42.05 6.92 -0.68
C GLY A 596 -41.56 7.88 0.40
N PRO A 597 -42.39 8.26 1.40
CA PRO A 597 -41.92 8.98 2.57
C PRO A 597 -40.97 8.09 3.39
N GLY A 598 -39.83 8.63 3.82
CA GLY A 598 -38.89 7.89 4.65
C GLY A 598 -39.35 7.80 6.10
N LYS A 599 -38.98 6.72 6.77
CA LYS A 599 -39.14 6.50 8.21
C LYS A 599 -37.82 6.03 8.81
N ALA A 600 -37.67 6.16 10.12
CA ALA A 600 -36.58 5.50 10.81
C ALA A 600 -36.77 3.98 10.72
N SER A 601 -35.71 3.25 10.40
CA SER A 601 -35.69 1.78 10.47
C SER A 601 -35.66 1.32 11.94
N ASN A 602 -36.21 0.14 12.21
CA ASN A 602 -36.20 -0.48 13.54
C ASN A 602 -35.10 -1.55 13.60
N ASP A 603 -33.84 -1.10 13.67
CA ASP A 603 -32.66 -1.96 13.62
C ASP A 603 -32.11 -2.30 15.01
N THR A 604 -31.63 -3.53 15.18
CA THR A 604 -30.85 -3.96 16.36
C THR A 604 -29.49 -4.51 15.93
N LYS A 605 -28.48 -4.38 16.80
CA LYS A 605 -27.11 -4.85 16.54
C LYS A 605 -27.03 -6.37 16.31
N GLU A 606 -27.91 -7.15 16.94
CA GLU A 606 -27.78 -8.62 17.03
C GLU A 606 -28.58 -9.41 15.99
N ALA A 607 -29.54 -8.80 15.28
CA ALA A 607 -30.42 -9.54 14.37
C ALA A 607 -29.82 -9.75 12.96
N ALA A 608 -28.99 -10.77 12.75
CA ALA A 608 -28.63 -11.33 11.43
C ALA A 608 -27.88 -10.44 10.41
N GLY A 609 -27.02 -9.50 10.86
CA GLY A 609 -26.21 -8.64 9.97
C GLY A 609 -24.73 -8.60 10.32
N ARG A 610 -23.87 -8.37 9.33
CA ARG A 610 -22.45 -8.13 9.58
C ARG A 610 -22.29 -6.75 10.23
N CYS A 611 -21.76 -6.81 11.45
CA CYS A 611 -21.36 -5.82 12.46
C CYS A 611 -19.93 -5.28 12.36
N ASP A 612 -19.67 -4.04 12.03
CA ASP A 612 -18.41 -3.73 11.41
C ASP A 612 -18.23 -2.18 11.59
N LEU A 613 -17.15 -1.79 12.27
CA LEU A 613 -16.85 -0.47 12.85
C LEU A 613 -16.43 0.64 11.86
N VAL A 614 -17.28 1.67 11.68
CA VAL A 614 -17.07 2.81 10.76
C VAL A 614 -16.62 4.13 11.41
N GLU A 615 -16.69 4.23 12.73
CA GLU A 615 -16.22 5.38 13.53
C GLU A 615 -15.83 4.92 14.93
N THR A 616 -14.90 5.63 15.55
CA THR A 616 -14.28 5.23 16.81
C THR A 616 -14.94 5.98 17.97
N ASP A 617 -14.85 5.49 19.21
CA ASP A 617 -15.54 6.01 20.41
C ASP A 617 -15.24 7.51 20.64
N ASN A 618 -16.01 8.33 19.94
CA ASN A 618 -15.94 9.76 19.91
C ASN A 618 -17.30 10.24 20.40
N SER A 619 -17.38 10.49 21.70
CA SER A 619 -18.60 10.94 22.35
C SER A 619 -19.27 12.14 21.66
N CYS A 620 -18.53 13.00 20.94
CA CYS A 620 -19.13 14.06 20.12
C CYS A 620 -19.87 13.48 18.92
N VAL A 621 -19.23 12.59 18.15
CA VAL A 621 -19.83 11.98 16.95
C VAL A 621 -21.00 11.08 17.36
N GLU A 622 -20.86 10.32 18.44
CA GLU A 622 -21.92 9.48 18.97
C GLU A 622 -23.14 10.29 19.41
N ASN A 623 -22.94 11.38 20.14
CA ASN A 623 -24.04 12.26 20.55
C ASN A 623 -24.65 12.99 19.35
N CYS A 624 -23.84 13.36 18.34
CA CYS A 624 -24.33 13.90 17.08
C CYS A 624 -25.22 12.89 16.34
N LEU A 625 -24.78 11.63 16.24
CA LEU A 625 -25.52 10.54 15.61
C LEU A 625 -26.81 10.20 16.37
N LYS A 626 -26.76 10.14 17.71
CA LYS A 626 -27.97 10.01 18.55
C LYS A 626 -28.99 11.13 18.30
N GLY A 627 -28.51 12.34 18.00
CA GLY A 627 -29.33 13.46 17.54
C GLY A 627 -29.93 13.19 16.15
N LYS A 628 -29.10 12.81 15.18
CA LYS A 628 -29.52 12.46 13.80
C LYS A 628 -30.57 11.35 13.77
N PHE A 629 -30.46 10.37 14.66
CA PHE A 629 -31.41 9.26 14.71
C PHE A 629 -32.84 9.70 15.05
N LYS A 630 -32.99 10.84 15.73
CA LYS A 630 -34.29 11.43 16.12
C LYS A 630 -34.86 12.41 15.08
N GLU A 631 -34.10 12.78 14.05
CA GLU A 631 -34.58 13.69 13.00
C GLU A 631 -35.59 13.01 12.06
N VAL A 632 -36.52 13.79 11.51
CA VAL A 632 -37.45 13.31 10.48
C VAL A 632 -36.66 12.85 9.26
N ARG A 633 -36.93 11.64 8.77
CA ARG A 633 -36.21 11.09 7.62
C ARG A 633 -36.61 11.78 6.31
N PRO A 634 -35.66 11.99 5.39
CA PRO A 634 -35.98 12.48 4.05
C PRO A 634 -36.82 11.45 3.28
N ARG A 635 -37.34 11.80 2.10
CA ARG A 635 -38.07 10.80 1.30
C ARG A 635 -37.13 9.67 0.88
N TYR A 636 -37.67 8.46 0.80
CA TYR A 636 -36.93 7.24 0.50
C TYR A 636 -37.07 6.87 -0.97
N SER A 637 -35.98 6.40 -1.57
CA SER A 637 -35.92 5.79 -2.90
C SER A 637 -34.90 4.65 -2.88
N VAL A 638 -35.13 3.59 -3.65
CA VAL A 638 -34.10 2.54 -3.88
C VAL A 638 -33.14 2.96 -5.01
N LEU A 639 -33.50 3.95 -5.83
CA LEU A 639 -32.63 4.53 -6.84
C LEU A 639 -32.04 5.85 -6.32
N PRO A 640 -30.71 5.99 -6.18
CA PRO A 640 -30.10 7.23 -5.70
C PRO A 640 -30.37 8.39 -6.67
N ASP A 641 -30.42 9.64 -6.17
CA ASP A 641 -30.81 10.86 -6.92
C ASP A 641 -30.01 11.09 -8.23
N ILE A 642 -28.89 10.40 -8.40
CA ILE A 642 -28.03 10.37 -9.60
C ILE A 642 -28.75 9.86 -10.86
N PHE A 643 -29.87 9.12 -10.71
CA PHE A 643 -30.64 8.56 -11.83
C PHE A 643 -31.91 9.35 -12.19
N THR A 644 -32.19 10.46 -11.51
CA THR A 644 -33.32 11.33 -11.87
C THR A 644 -32.81 12.62 -12.54
N PRO A 645 -33.55 13.20 -13.51
CA PRO A 645 -33.04 14.32 -14.32
C PRO A 645 -32.83 15.64 -13.56
N ILE A 646 -33.19 15.72 -12.28
CA ILE A 646 -33.12 16.93 -11.48
C ILE A 646 -32.59 16.56 -10.08
N ASN A 647 -31.28 16.73 -9.88
CA ASN A 647 -30.59 16.42 -8.62
C ASN A 647 -30.91 17.50 -7.57
N LEU A 648 -32.00 17.31 -6.81
CA LEU A 648 -32.53 18.26 -5.83
C LEU A 648 -32.30 17.86 -4.36
N GLY A 649 -31.70 16.69 -4.09
CA GLY A 649 -31.49 16.18 -2.73
C GLY A 649 -32.79 15.82 -1.99
N LEU A 650 -33.85 15.49 -2.75
CA LEU A 650 -35.19 15.26 -2.23
C LEU A 650 -35.38 13.82 -1.74
N PHE A 651 -34.61 12.85 -2.25
CA PHE A 651 -34.72 11.43 -1.90
C PHE A 651 -33.37 10.84 -1.51
N LYS A 652 -33.34 10.00 -0.46
CA LYS A 652 -32.15 9.26 -0.03
C LYS A 652 -32.47 7.78 0.18
N ASN A 653 -31.59 6.89 -0.27
CA ASN A 653 -31.64 5.48 0.12
C ASN A 653 -30.99 5.28 1.50
N CYS A 654 -31.01 4.05 2.02
CA CYS A 654 -30.46 3.73 3.34
C CYS A 654 -28.93 3.91 3.41
N GLN A 655 -28.19 3.61 2.33
CA GLN A 655 -26.73 3.82 2.22
C GLN A 655 -26.36 5.30 2.29
N ASP A 656 -27.00 6.11 1.45
CA ASP A 656 -26.73 7.54 1.30
C ASP A 656 -27.03 8.27 2.60
N TRP A 657 -28.15 7.94 3.25
CA TRP A 657 -28.48 8.53 4.53
C TRP A 657 -27.52 8.14 5.64
N SER A 658 -27.11 6.86 5.70
CA SER A 658 -26.16 6.36 6.69
C SER A 658 -24.77 7.01 6.50
N ASN A 659 -24.26 7.06 5.27
CA ASN A 659 -22.97 7.68 4.97
C ASN A 659 -22.98 9.19 5.23
N ASP A 660 -24.01 9.90 4.75
CA ASP A 660 -24.11 11.36 4.92
C ASP A 660 -24.27 11.76 6.39
N SER A 661 -25.05 11.00 7.17
CA SER A 661 -25.21 11.24 8.60
C SER A 661 -23.89 11.04 9.36
N LEU A 662 -23.13 10.01 8.99
CA LEU A 662 -21.83 9.72 9.59
C LEU A 662 -20.82 10.82 9.26
N GLU A 663 -20.62 11.12 7.97
CA GLU A 663 -19.66 12.13 7.53
C GLU A 663 -20.00 13.52 8.05
N THR A 664 -21.29 13.90 8.07
CA THR A 664 -21.75 15.16 8.67
C THR A 664 -21.35 15.25 10.14
N CYS A 665 -21.54 14.17 10.91
CA CYS A 665 -21.19 14.16 12.32
C CYS A 665 -19.67 14.11 12.55
N LYS A 666 -18.90 13.39 11.73
CA LYS A 666 -17.43 13.42 11.76
C LYS A 666 -16.91 14.83 11.49
N MET A 667 -17.39 15.48 10.43
CA MET A 667 -17.03 16.85 10.08
C MET A 667 -17.38 17.85 11.18
N LYS A 668 -18.54 17.69 11.84
CA LYS A 668 -18.96 18.56 12.95
C LYS A 668 -18.07 18.41 14.19
N CYS A 669 -17.49 17.23 14.40
CA CYS A 669 -16.73 16.89 15.60
C CYS A 669 -15.20 16.90 15.43
N SER A 670 -14.68 17.03 14.20
CA SER A 670 -13.23 17.07 13.90
C SER A 670 -12.57 18.44 14.08
N GLY A 671 -13.25 19.41 14.69
CA GLY A 671 -12.69 20.73 15.03
C GLY A 671 -12.37 21.64 13.82
N ASN A 672 -12.65 21.19 12.59
CA ASN A 672 -12.60 22.06 11.42
C ASN A 672 -13.75 23.05 11.51
N ASN A 673 -13.41 24.34 11.59
CA ASN A 673 -14.35 25.43 11.84
C ASN A 673 -15.22 25.71 10.60
N ILE A 674 -16.07 24.74 10.24
CA ILE A 674 -17.14 24.81 9.23
C ILE A 674 -18.19 25.88 9.58
N GLY A 675 -18.22 26.35 10.84
CA GLY A 675 -19.09 27.45 11.26
C GLY A 675 -18.85 28.76 10.50
N ARG A 676 -17.62 29.01 10.02
CA ARG A 676 -17.27 30.21 9.25
C ARG A 676 -17.65 30.09 7.76
N LEU A 677 -17.48 28.90 7.19
CA LEU A 677 -17.85 28.62 5.80
C LEU A 677 -19.37 28.54 5.61
N ILE A 678 -20.10 27.97 6.57
CA ILE A 678 -21.56 27.89 6.51
C ILE A 678 -22.21 29.26 6.75
N ARG A 679 -21.69 30.12 7.64
CA ARG A 679 -22.20 31.50 7.79
C ARG A 679 -21.98 32.33 6.52
N PHE A 680 -20.83 32.20 5.88
CA PHE A 680 -20.54 32.88 4.62
C PHE A 680 -21.48 32.42 3.49
N VAL A 681 -21.69 31.10 3.36
CA VAL A 681 -22.54 30.52 2.31
C VAL A 681 -24.03 30.83 2.49
N PHE A 682 -24.52 30.98 3.73
CA PHE A 682 -25.95 31.23 3.98
C PHE A 682 -26.33 32.68 4.32
N THR A 683 -25.39 33.53 4.76
CA THR A 683 -25.72 34.92 5.18
C THR A 683 -24.93 36.01 4.48
N GLY A 684 -23.90 35.68 3.69
CA GLY A 684 -23.19 36.64 2.85
C GLY A 684 -22.42 37.74 3.59
N VAL A 685 -22.15 37.60 4.90
CA VAL A 685 -21.35 38.54 5.68
C VAL A 685 -20.24 37.79 6.43
N MET A 686 -19.04 38.37 6.44
CA MET A 686 -17.78 37.76 6.88
C MET A 686 -17.66 37.58 8.40
#